data_AF-A0A8C8S4D2-F1
#
_entry.id   AF-A0A8C8S4D2-F1
#
_cell.length_a   1.000
_cell.length_b   1.000
_cell.length_c   1.000
_cell.angle_alpha   90.00
_cell.angle_beta   90.00
_cell.angle_gamma   90.00
#
_symmetry.space_group_name_H-M   'P 1'
#
loop_
_entity.id
_entity.type
_entity.pdbx_description
1 polymer ?
#
loop_
_entity_poly.entity_id
_entity_poly.type
_entity_poly.pdbx_seq_one_letter_code
_entity_poly.pdbx_strand_id
1 'polypeptide(L)'
;MKPRSAHPPVAGLMWMAQDAEARLRHTCEQSDGLTTYGWLLHDGLHFGQQQIRDRGLALRTEFVKRPGGQHGGDWSWRVTAWPDSETGGPQTSLLSLLFYVATDGQGTLQPHVEKTRLVSVNGTSDELGHFKITFHEPTTGSGEPLRYASYNHLDARSPGLHRLTDVVKSSLSNRFVYAPPGGPKRRYIAVATYRALPGEPDHDPQSHLLLHQVTVQLPCRVEVTFESGSVGERPGSLVGEALSQELASHVAAFEQRFEETFSLGRKGFTLQQQRFAQAALSNMLGGLGYFHGHSVVQSAHSQQPLLYPEGPLFTAVPSRSFFPRGFLWDEGFHQLLLARWDPALSREVIAHWLDLMNVEGWIPREQILDDEARAKVPPEFIVQRSEAANPPTLFLALWQLLRAPGQGPDELRYLRRLFPRLHTWYEWYTTTQAGPLPFTFRWRGRDQDTELFLNPKTLTSGLDDYPRASHPSPAERHLDLRCWMALASGVMAKVAEQLGEPAAEYRHMQQALSDNALLEQHHWAEQLGMFADFGNHSQSVGLERERVTVPPGQPHHQLPTPRLVRVVRKPPTLQFVGALGYVSLFPFLLQLLRPDSPRLGSVLGDMRSEKKLWTPYGLRSLSRTSPLYMKHNTEHDPPYWRGPIWINMNYLAVRALHHYASLAGPHQQQAAVLYQELRANLIANLYRQYVARGYLWEQYDDSTGEGRGCYPFTGWSALVVLVMAEEY
;
A
#
# COMPACT_ATOMS: atom_id res chain seq x y z
N MET A 1 0.85 3.18 -17.84
CA MET A 1 0.24 4.50 -17.59
C MET A 1 -1.19 4.49 -18.07
N LYS A 2 -2.08 5.18 -17.36
CA LYS A 2 -3.45 5.44 -17.76
C LYS A 2 -3.89 6.84 -17.29
N PRO A 3 -4.74 7.57 -18.02
CA PRO A 3 -5.39 8.77 -17.47
C PRO A 3 -6.31 8.42 -16.30
N ARG A 4 -6.63 9.42 -15.47
CA ARG A 4 -7.61 9.30 -14.39
C ARG A 4 -9.03 9.41 -14.97
N SER A 5 -9.48 8.34 -15.63
CA SER A 5 -10.82 8.21 -16.20
C SER A 5 -11.41 6.82 -15.93
N ALA A 6 -12.73 6.72 -16.00
CA ALA A 6 -13.51 5.48 -15.82
C ALA A 6 -13.12 4.39 -16.83
N HIS A 7 -12.96 4.76 -18.10
CA HIS A 7 -12.70 3.84 -19.22
C HIS A 7 -11.47 4.28 -20.01
N PRO A 8 -10.27 4.27 -19.41
CA PRO A 8 -9.11 4.90 -19.99
C PRO A 8 -8.44 3.99 -21.04
N PRO A 9 -7.95 4.51 -22.17
CA PRO A 9 -6.90 3.80 -22.90
C PRO A 9 -5.66 3.66 -22.00
N VAL A 10 -5.08 2.47 -21.97
CA VAL A 10 -3.93 2.14 -21.14
C VAL A 10 -2.70 1.84 -21.99
N ALA A 11 -1.52 2.20 -21.49
CA ALA A 11 -0.24 1.80 -22.07
C ALA A 11 0.60 1.04 -21.05
N GLY A 12 1.36 0.04 -21.48
CA GLY A 12 2.25 -0.69 -20.59
C GLY A 12 3.44 -1.35 -21.28
N LEU A 13 4.26 -2.00 -20.45
CA LEU A 13 5.50 -2.66 -20.84
C LEU A 13 5.49 -4.09 -20.33
N MET A 14 5.87 -5.02 -21.20
CA MET A 14 6.28 -6.37 -20.82
C MET A 14 7.70 -6.60 -21.33
N TRP A 15 8.44 -7.52 -20.70
CA TRP A 15 9.76 -7.91 -21.19
C TRP A 15 9.99 -9.41 -21.05
N MET A 16 10.93 -9.91 -21.85
CA MET A 16 11.33 -11.32 -21.82
C MET A 16 12.79 -11.45 -22.27
N ALA A 17 13.64 -11.96 -21.38
CA ALA A 17 14.98 -12.41 -21.75
C ALA A 17 14.87 -13.64 -22.67
N GLN A 18 15.59 -13.63 -23.79
CA GLN A 18 15.55 -14.72 -24.78
C GLN A 18 16.61 -15.78 -24.48
N ASP A 19 16.45 -16.42 -23.33
CA ASP A 19 17.27 -17.55 -22.88
C ASP A 19 16.44 -18.85 -22.83
N ALA A 20 17.02 -19.93 -22.28
CA ALA A 20 16.36 -21.23 -22.21
C ALA A 20 15.14 -21.26 -21.27
N GLU A 21 15.07 -20.33 -20.31
CA GLU A 21 13.99 -20.23 -19.32
C GLU A 21 13.08 -19.01 -19.57
N ALA A 22 13.03 -18.49 -20.81
CA ALA A 22 12.34 -17.24 -21.15
C ALA A 22 10.99 -17.06 -20.43
N ARG A 23 10.91 -16.01 -19.60
CA ARG A 23 9.72 -15.65 -18.80
C ARG A 23 9.21 -14.30 -19.23
N LEU A 24 7.92 -14.22 -19.56
CA LEU A 24 7.25 -12.95 -19.81
C LEU A 24 6.94 -12.27 -18.47
N ARG A 25 7.46 -11.06 -18.28
CA ARG A 25 7.17 -10.20 -17.12
C ARG A 25 6.18 -9.12 -17.48
N HIS A 26 5.21 -8.84 -16.61
CA HIS A 26 4.20 -7.81 -16.83
C HIS A 26 3.70 -7.21 -15.52
N THR A 27 2.89 -7.96 -14.76
CA THR A 27 2.39 -7.56 -13.45
C THR A 27 3.43 -7.82 -12.36
N CYS A 28 3.35 -7.11 -11.24
CA CYS A 28 4.29 -7.28 -10.14
C CYS A 28 3.91 -8.51 -9.30
N GLU A 29 4.46 -9.69 -9.58
CA GLU A 29 4.25 -10.87 -8.72
C GLU A 29 5.48 -11.14 -7.84
N GLN A 30 5.28 -11.38 -6.54
CA GLN A 30 6.39 -11.83 -5.69
C GLN A 30 6.99 -13.17 -6.18
N SER A 31 6.17 -14.00 -6.82
CA SER A 31 6.58 -15.29 -7.41
C SER A 31 7.46 -15.16 -8.65
N ASP A 32 7.57 -13.96 -9.26
CA ASP A 32 8.46 -13.75 -10.41
C ASP A 32 9.94 -13.88 -10.05
N GLY A 33 10.27 -13.72 -8.77
CA GLY A 33 11.61 -13.88 -8.23
C GLY A 33 12.60 -12.86 -8.80
N LEU A 34 12.16 -11.61 -8.99
CA LEU A 34 13.02 -10.48 -9.32
C LEU A 34 14.01 -10.23 -8.17
N THR A 35 15.24 -9.87 -8.49
CA THR A 35 16.26 -9.57 -7.46
C THR A 35 15.87 -8.30 -6.71
N THR A 36 15.62 -7.22 -7.44
CA THR A 36 15.18 -5.92 -6.88
C THR A 36 14.35 -5.17 -7.92
N TYR A 37 13.32 -4.44 -7.50
CA TYR A 37 12.69 -3.44 -8.36
C TYR A 37 12.11 -2.29 -7.53
N GLY A 38 12.08 -1.09 -8.10
CA GLY A 38 11.46 0.05 -7.43
C GLY A 38 11.81 1.38 -8.05
N TRP A 39 11.00 2.39 -7.73
CA TRP A 39 11.28 3.78 -8.06
C TRP A 39 12.46 4.27 -7.25
N LEU A 40 13.46 4.84 -7.92
CA LEU A 40 14.56 5.55 -7.28
C LEU A 40 14.19 7.02 -7.08
N LEU A 41 13.56 7.60 -8.10
CA LEU A 41 13.06 8.98 -8.13
C LEU A 41 11.67 8.97 -8.76
N HIS A 42 10.70 9.66 -8.15
CA HIS A 42 9.36 9.86 -8.69
C HIS A 42 8.73 11.04 -7.95
N ASP A 43 8.26 12.06 -8.67
CA ASP A 43 7.68 13.27 -8.03
C ASP A 43 6.16 13.20 -7.84
N GLY A 44 5.52 12.18 -8.43
CA GLY A 44 4.07 11.97 -8.40
C GLY A 44 3.34 12.63 -9.56
N LEU A 45 4.01 13.46 -10.35
CA LEU A 45 3.35 14.38 -11.27
C LEU A 45 4.00 14.49 -12.64
N HIS A 46 5.32 14.59 -12.77
CA HIS A 46 5.98 14.94 -14.04
C HIS A 46 6.96 13.89 -14.51
N PHE A 47 7.69 13.22 -13.63
CA PHE A 47 8.73 12.28 -14.03
C PHE A 47 8.92 11.12 -13.05
N GLY A 48 9.64 10.10 -13.52
CA GLY A 48 10.15 9.06 -12.64
C GLY A 48 11.25 8.23 -13.27
N GLN A 49 12.09 7.64 -12.42
CA GLN A 49 13.14 6.70 -12.76
C GLN A 49 13.02 5.46 -11.86
N GLN A 50 12.77 4.31 -12.47
CA GLN A 50 12.68 3.02 -11.79
C GLN A 50 13.79 2.10 -12.28
N GLN A 51 14.36 1.33 -11.35
CA GLN A 51 15.31 0.28 -11.64
C GLN A 51 14.67 -1.09 -11.40
N ILE A 52 14.95 -2.04 -12.29
CA ILE A 52 14.49 -3.43 -12.22
C ILE A 52 15.70 -4.33 -12.47
N ARG A 53 15.93 -5.31 -11.60
CA ARG A 53 16.97 -6.34 -11.75
C ARG A 53 16.31 -7.71 -11.79
N ASP A 54 16.46 -8.41 -12.90
CA ASP A 54 15.82 -9.70 -13.22
C ASP A 54 16.89 -10.68 -13.73
N ARG A 55 17.52 -11.44 -12.82
CA ARG A 55 18.36 -12.62 -13.12
C ARG A 55 19.31 -12.47 -14.32
N GLY A 56 20.36 -11.66 -14.19
CA GLY A 56 21.30 -11.43 -15.29
C GLY A 56 20.95 -10.27 -16.20
N LEU A 57 19.80 -9.63 -16.00
CA LEU A 57 19.32 -8.47 -16.74
C LEU A 57 19.00 -7.31 -15.79
N ALA A 58 19.45 -6.10 -16.14
CA ALA A 58 19.01 -4.87 -15.51
C ALA A 58 18.27 -3.99 -16.51
N LEU A 59 17.16 -3.39 -16.06
CA LEU A 59 16.39 -2.39 -16.78
C LEU A 59 16.31 -1.11 -15.96
N ARG A 60 16.38 0.03 -16.65
CA ARG A 60 15.95 1.33 -16.16
C ARG A 60 14.77 1.80 -17.00
N THR A 61 13.64 2.03 -16.34
CA THR A 61 12.42 2.56 -16.97
C THR A 61 12.22 3.99 -16.49
N GLU A 62 12.20 4.94 -17.41
CA GLU A 62 12.16 6.37 -17.14
C GLU A 62 10.96 6.97 -17.88
N PHE A 63 10.29 7.95 -17.27
CA PHE A 63 9.28 8.73 -17.97
C PHE A 63 9.39 10.22 -17.66
N VAL A 64 8.90 11.02 -18.60
CA VAL A 64 8.66 12.46 -18.44
C VAL A 64 7.31 12.81 -19.07
N LYS A 65 6.58 13.72 -18.43
CA LYS A 65 5.34 14.32 -18.95
C LYS A 65 5.53 15.81 -19.18
N ARG A 66 5.04 16.30 -20.32
CA ARG A 66 5.02 17.73 -20.67
C ARG A 66 3.57 18.20 -20.73
N PRO A 67 3.12 19.09 -19.82
CA PRO A 67 1.76 19.61 -19.87
C PRO A 67 1.55 20.45 -21.14
N GLY A 68 0.33 20.46 -21.67
CA GLY A 68 -0.03 21.23 -22.85
C GLY A 68 -1.37 20.81 -23.45
N GLY A 69 -1.88 21.63 -24.37
CA GLY A 69 -3.16 21.36 -25.03
C GLY A 69 -4.34 21.38 -24.07
N GLN A 70 -5.41 20.64 -24.43
CA GLN A 70 -6.66 20.57 -23.67
C GLN A 70 -6.88 19.20 -23.00
N HIS A 71 -6.01 18.22 -23.29
CA HIS A 71 -6.20 16.82 -22.88
C HIS A 71 -5.01 16.25 -22.08
N GLY A 72 -4.35 17.07 -21.25
CA GLY A 72 -3.32 16.62 -20.30
C GLY A 72 -1.88 16.55 -20.83
N GLY A 73 -1.66 16.86 -22.11
CA GLY A 73 -0.32 17.03 -22.70
C GLY A 73 0.31 15.74 -23.25
N ASP A 74 1.64 15.74 -23.29
CA ASP A 74 2.48 14.71 -23.91
C ASP A 74 3.21 13.90 -22.83
N TRP A 75 3.62 12.67 -23.15
CA TRP A 75 4.55 11.90 -22.30
C TRP A 75 5.53 11.07 -23.12
N SER A 76 6.66 10.72 -22.52
CA SER A 76 7.68 9.90 -23.18
C SER A 76 8.32 8.92 -22.21
N TRP A 77 8.59 7.73 -22.69
CA TRP A 77 9.29 6.67 -21.97
C TRP A 77 10.66 6.43 -22.56
N ARG A 78 11.62 6.09 -21.70
CA ARG A 78 12.91 5.52 -22.07
C ARG A 78 13.13 4.24 -21.27
N VAL A 79 13.38 3.15 -21.97
CA VAL A 79 13.77 1.86 -21.38
C VAL A 79 15.20 1.58 -21.78
N THR A 80 16.10 1.61 -20.82
CA THR A 80 17.52 1.24 -20.99
C THR A 80 17.74 -0.13 -20.38
N ALA A 81 18.39 -1.05 -21.10
CA ALA A 81 18.65 -2.40 -20.62
C ALA A 81 20.10 -2.81 -20.86
N TRP A 82 20.68 -3.53 -19.90
CA TRP A 82 22.06 -4.01 -19.96
C TRP A 82 22.22 -5.35 -19.22
N PRO A 83 23.24 -6.15 -19.55
CA PRO A 83 23.54 -7.37 -18.81
C PRO A 83 23.97 -7.04 -17.38
N ASP A 84 23.51 -7.81 -16.41
CA ASP A 84 23.78 -7.62 -14.99
C ASP A 84 24.50 -8.83 -14.41
N SER A 85 25.83 -8.77 -14.32
CA SER A 85 26.64 -9.88 -13.83
C SER A 85 26.52 -10.14 -12.33
N GLU A 86 25.97 -9.22 -11.55
CA GLU A 86 25.95 -9.31 -10.08
C GLU A 86 24.76 -10.12 -9.54
N THR A 87 23.68 -10.27 -10.31
CA THR A 87 22.43 -10.87 -9.82
C THR A 87 22.34 -12.38 -9.96
N GLY A 88 23.36 -13.01 -10.55
CA GLY A 88 23.35 -14.44 -10.87
C GLY A 88 22.29 -14.79 -11.91
N GLY A 89 22.47 -15.92 -12.60
CA GLY A 89 21.56 -16.38 -13.66
C GLY A 89 22.20 -16.38 -15.06
N PRO A 90 21.46 -16.89 -16.06
CA PRO A 90 21.97 -16.96 -17.44
C PRO A 90 22.28 -15.55 -17.95
N GLN A 91 23.49 -15.36 -18.47
CA GLN A 91 23.82 -14.11 -19.16
C GLN A 91 23.03 -14.06 -20.47
N THR A 92 21.94 -13.30 -20.47
CA THR A 92 21.18 -13.06 -21.69
C THR A 92 21.90 -12.02 -22.55
N SER A 93 21.98 -12.30 -23.84
CA SER A 93 22.49 -11.34 -24.84
C SER A 93 21.40 -10.81 -25.74
N LEU A 94 20.16 -11.30 -25.59
CA LEU A 94 19.01 -10.95 -26.44
C LEU A 94 17.79 -10.70 -25.56
N LEU A 95 17.18 -9.53 -25.73
CA LEU A 95 16.02 -9.08 -24.96
C LEU A 95 14.88 -8.77 -25.91
N SER A 96 13.66 -9.19 -25.55
CA SER A 96 12.44 -8.66 -26.12
C SER A 96 11.77 -7.67 -25.17
N LEU A 97 11.52 -6.47 -25.68
CA LEU A 97 10.67 -5.46 -25.05
C LEU A 97 9.34 -5.41 -25.80
N LEU A 98 8.24 -5.48 -25.08
CA LEU A 98 6.89 -5.49 -25.63
C LEU A 98 6.13 -4.28 -25.07
N PHE A 99 5.92 -3.27 -25.90
CA PHE A 99 5.16 -2.07 -25.55
C PHE A 99 3.74 -2.23 -26.07
N TYR A 100 2.74 -1.96 -25.25
CA TYR A 100 1.35 -2.09 -25.67
C TYR A 100 0.53 -0.84 -25.38
N VAL A 101 -0.52 -0.66 -26.17
CA VAL A 101 -1.66 0.21 -25.90
C VAL A 101 -2.93 -0.63 -26.00
N ALA A 102 -3.84 -0.46 -25.05
CA ALA A 102 -5.13 -1.14 -25.05
C ALA A 102 -6.29 -0.19 -24.73
N THR A 103 -7.44 -0.40 -25.36
CA THR A 103 -8.69 0.28 -24.98
C THR A 103 -9.40 -0.44 -23.84
N ASP A 104 -10.29 0.27 -23.17
CA ASP A 104 -11.16 -0.26 -22.12
C ASP A 104 -12.60 0.16 -22.41
N GLY A 105 -13.35 -0.63 -23.19
CA GLY A 105 -14.75 -0.36 -23.53
C GLY A 105 -15.01 0.79 -24.53
N GLN A 106 -14.14 1.81 -24.60
CA GLN A 106 -14.28 2.97 -25.49
C GLN A 106 -12.98 3.34 -26.22
N GLY A 107 -13.11 4.23 -27.20
CA GLY A 107 -12.01 4.73 -28.00
C GLY A 107 -11.67 3.84 -29.20
N THR A 108 -10.80 4.35 -30.08
CA THR A 108 -10.33 3.64 -31.27
C THR A 108 -8.81 3.68 -31.36
N LEU A 109 -8.22 2.61 -31.88
CA LEU A 109 -6.80 2.49 -32.13
C LEU A 109 -6.56 2.07 -33.58
N GLN A 110 -5.78 2.87 -34.30
CA GLN A 110 -5.44 2.64 -35.71
C GLN A 110 -3.93 2.40 -35.83
N PRO A 111 -3.48 1.16 -36.12
CA PRO A 111 -2.07 0.83 -36.24
C PRO A 111 -1.49 1.31 -37.57
N HIS A 112 -0.27 1.86 -37.53
CA HIS A 112 0.58 2.07 -38.70
C HIS A 112 1.72 1.05 -38.68
N VAL A 113 1.66 0.05 -39.56
CA VAL A 113 2.59 -1.08 -39.61
C VAL A 113 3.44 -1.03 -40.87
N GLU A 114 4.75 -1.12 -40.71
CA GLU A 114 5.71 -1.25 -41.80
C GLU A 114 6.37 -2.64 -41.74
N LYS A 115 6.05 -3.48 -42.73
CA LYS A 115 6.41 -4.91 -42.74
C LYS A 115 5.86 -5.63 -41.50
N THR A 116 6.67 -5.86 -40.47
CA THR A 116 6.28 -6.48 -39.20
C THR A 116 6.36 -5.53 -38.01
N ARG A 117 6.86 -4.30 -38.22
CA ARG A 117 7.06 -3.30 -37.18
C ARG A 117 5.81 -2.43 -37.06
N LEU A 118 5.17 -2.43 -35.89
CA LEU A 118 4.20 -1.40 -35.51
C LEU A 118 4.97 -0.11 -35.23
N VAL A 119 4.91 0.87 -36.13
CA VAL A 119 5.69 2.11 -36.03
C VAL A 119 4.99 3.12 -35.14
N SER A 120 3.68 3.28 -35.32
CA SER A 120 2.86 4.17 -34.50
C SER A 120 1.42 3.68 -34.40
N VAL A 121 0.70 4.21 -33.41
CA VAL A 121 -0.75 4.04 -33.26
C VAL A 121 -1.37 5.42 -33.17
N ASN A 122 -2.29 5.72 -34.09
CA ASN A 122 -3.17 6.88 -33.94
C ASN A 122 -4.39 6.42 -33.16
N GLY A 123 -4.79 7.16 -32.14
CA GLY A 123 -5.94 6.80 -31.33
C GLY A 123 -6.86 7.98 -31.04
N THR A 124 -8.08 7.64 -30.64
CA THR A 124 -9.07 8.57 -30.12
C THR A 124 -9.73 7.99 -28.89
N SER A 125 -10.03 8.83 -27.91
CA SER A 125 -10.88 8.49 -26.77
C SER A 125 -11.60 9.76 -26.32
N ASP A 126 -12.71 9.61 -25.61
CA ASP A 126 -13.55 10.75 -25.22
C ASP A 126 -12.77 11.79 -24.39
N GLU A 127 -11.84 11.35 -23.52
CA GLU A 127 -11.11 12.23 -22.60
C GLU A 127 -9.79 12.75 -23.16
N LEU A 128 -9.09 11.93 -23.97
CA LEU A 128 -7.79 12.34 -24.56
C LEU A 128 -7.93 13.05 -25.91
N GLY A 129 -9.10 13.01 -26.53
CA GLY A 129 -9.29 13.39 -27.93
C GLY A 129 -8.38 12.57 -28.85
N HIS A 130 -7.88 13.19 -29.93
CA HIS A 130 -6.90 12.56 -30.82
C HIS A 130 -5.51 12.48 -30.16
N PHE A 131 -4.83 11.35 -30.31
CA PHE A 131 -3.46 11.17 -29.86
C PHE A 131 -2.66 10.26 -30.80
N LYS A 132 -1.33 10.32 -30.70
CA LYS A 132 -0.42 9.43 -31.42
C LYS A 132 0.63 8.85 -30.49
N ILE A 133 0.77 7.53 -30.50
CA ILE A 133 1.88 6.81 -29.86
C ILE A 133 2.88 6.40 -30.92
N THR A 134 4.15 6.70 -30.74
CA THR A 134 5.24 6.33 -31.67
C THR A 134 6.26 5.44 -30.96
N PHE A 135 6.58 4.30 -31.58
CA PHE A 135 7.59 3.35 -31.10
C PHE A 135 8.90 3.58 -31.86
N HIS A 136 9.87 4.23 -31.21
CA HIS A 136 11.13 4.62 -31.86
C HIS A 136 12.07 3.44 -32.05
N GLU A 137 12.96 3.54 -33.03
CA GLU A 137 13.97 2.52 -33.25
C GLU A 137 14.95 2.44 -32.08
N PRO A 138 15.43 1.24 -31.75
CA PRO A 138 16.31 1.05 -30.61
C PRO A 138 17.71 1.62 -30.90
N THR A 139 18.32 2.20 -29.88
CA THR A 139 19.66 2.80 -29.91
C THR A 139 20.60 2.08 -28.94
N THR A 140 21.90 2.30 -29.07
CA THR A 140 22.89 1.92 -28.06
C THR A 140 22.67 2.72 -26.78
N GLY A 141 23.35 2.35 -25.69
CA GLY A 141 23.32 3.15 -24.45
C GLY A 141 23.80 4.60 -24.65
N SER A 142 24.70 4.85 -25.61
CA SER A 142 25.17 6.20 -25.98
C SER A 142 24.24 6.95 -26.93
N GLY A 143 23.20 6.29 -27.45
CA GLY A 143 22.20 6.89 -28.33
C GLY A 143 22.48 6.79 -29.82
N GLU A 144 23.45 5.97 -30.23
CA GLU A 144 23.70 5.67 -31.64
C GLU A 144 22.69 4.64 -32.16
N PRO A 145 22.31 4.66 -33.45
CA PRO A 145 21.43 3.65 -34.03
C PRO A 145 21.98 2.22 -33.85
N LEU A 146 21.14 1.28 -33.41
CA LEU A 146 21.55 -0.13 -33.39
C LEU A 146 21.70 -0.68 -34.81
N ARG A 147 22.72 -1.53 -34.99
CA ARG A 147 22.99 -2.17 -36.29
C ARG A 147 21.86 -3.09 -36.76
N TYR A 148 21.13 -3.70 -35.82
CA TYR A 148 20.09 -4.67 -36.14
C TYR A 148 19.08 -4.87 -35.00
N ALA A 149 17.80 -4.88 -35.35
CA ALA A 149 16.69 -5.22 -34.47
C ALA A 149 15.68 -6.07 -35.23
N SER A 150 14.97 -6.96 -34.53
CA SER A 150 13.84 -7.72 -35.08
C SER A 150 12.53 -7.25 -34.48
N TYR A 151 11.50 -7.11 -35.32
CA TYR A 151 10.22 -6.55 -34.91
C TYR A 151 9.08 -7.53 -35.15
N ASN A 152 8.16 -7.56 -34.20
CA ASN A 152 6.90 -8.29 -34.25
C ASN A 152 5.79 -7.37 -33.72
N HIS A 153 4.55 -7.64 -34.08
CA HIS A 153 3.40 -6.94 -33.50
C HIS A 153 2.25 -7.91 -33.27
N LEU A 154 1.36 -7.53 -32.37
CA LEU A 154 0.11 -8.22 -32.12
C LEU A 154 -1.03 -7.21 -32.19
N ASP A 155 -2.06 -7.56 -32.97
CA ASP A 155 -3.36 -6.92 -32.96
C ASP A 155 -4.36 -7.98 -32.46
N ALA A 156 -4.92 -7.75 -31.28
CA ALA A 156 -5.75 -8.73 -30.60
C ALA A 156 -6.93 -8.08 -29.88
N ARG A 157 -7.97 -8.88 -29.67
CA ARG A 157 -9.11 -8.54 -28.82
C ARG A 157 -8.95 -9.27 -27.48
N SER A 158 -9.26 -8.58 -26.38
CA SER A 158 -9.18 -9.13 -25.04
C SER A 158 -10.52 -8.97 -24.31
N PRO A 159 -10.93 -9.95 -23.48
CA PRO A 159 -12.12 -9.81 -22.63
C PRO A 159 -12.07 -8.61 -21.69
N GLY A 160 -10.86 -8.18 -21.27
CA GLY A 160 -10.64 -7.00 -20.46
C GLY A 160 -9.17 -6.84 -20.08
N LEU A 161 -8.81 -5.71 -19.47
CA LEU A 161 -7.41 -5.37 -19.15
C LEU A 161 -6.72 -6.40 -18.24
N HIS A 162 -7.47 -7.04 -17.34
CA HIS A 162 -6.96 -8.08 -16.44
C HIS A 162 -6.46 -9.35 -17.16
N ARG A 163 -6.77 -9.54 -18.46
CA ARG A 163 -6.39 -10.71 -19.28
C ARG A 163 -5.27 -10.45 -20.28
N LEU A 164 -4.70 -9.24 -20.33
CA LEU A 164 -3.69 -8.89 -21.34
C LEU A 164 -2.48 -9.82 -21.32
N THR A 165 -1.99 -10.21 -20.14
CA THR A 165 -0.86 -11.14 -20.01
C THR A 165 -1.16 -12.49 -20.67
N ASP A 166 -2.37 -13.01 -20.50
CA ASP A 166 -2.78 -14.33 -20.99
C ASP A 166 -2.96 -14.31 -22.51
N VAL A 167 -3.54 -13.22 -23.04
CA VAL A 167 -3.64 -12.97 -24.49
C VAL A 167 -2.26 -12.90 -25.13
N VAL A 168 -1.30 -12.20 -24.52
CA VAL A 168 0.06 -12.14 -25.05
C VAL A 168 0.72 -13.51 -24.99
N LYS A 169 0.64 -14.22 -23.87
CA LYS A 169 1.21 -15.58 -23.70
C LYS A 169 0.67 -16.56 -24.74
N SER A 170 -0.64 -16.54 -25.02
CA SER A 170 -1.25 -17.45 -26.00
C SER A 170 -0.81 -17.17 -27.44
N SER A 171 -0.34 -15.95 -27.72
CA SER A 171 0.17 -15.55 -29.04
C SER A 171 1.65 -15.87 -29.29
N LEU A 172 2.41 -16.26 -28.25
CA LEU A 172 3.87 -16.45 -28.34
C LEU A 172 4.23 -17.68 -29.19
N SER A 173 5.25 -17.54 -30.03
CA SER A 173 5.80 -18.61 -30.87
C SER A 173 7.32 -18.55 -30.94
N ASN A 174 7.98 -19.70 -30.93
CA ASN A 174 9.45 -19.84 -31.01
C ASN A 174 10.00 -20.02 -32.43
N ARG A 175 9.18 -19.74 -33.47
CA ARG A 175 9.53 -19.96 -34.88
C ARG A 175 10.43 -18.89 -35.48
N PHE A 176 10.62 -17.78 -34.80
CA PHE A 176 11.33 -16.61 -35.34
C PHE A 176 12.84 -16.75 -35.18
N VAL A 177 13.58 -16.10 -36.09
CA VAL A 177 15.04 -16.16 -36.13
C VAL A 177 15.61 -14.74 -36.13
N TYR A 178 16.39 -14.43 -35.11
CA TYR A 178 17.20 -13.22 -35.01
C TYR A 178 18.49 -13.43 -35.81
N ALA A 179 18.71 -12.64 -36.86
CA ALA A 179 19.79 -12.84 -37.83
C ALA A 179 20.52 -11.52 -38.14
N PRO A 180 21.34 -11.00 -37.21
CA PRO A 180 22.09 -9.77 -37.43
C PRO A 180 23.12 -9.95 -38.57
N PRO A 181 23.38 -8.92 -39.40
CA PRO A 181 24.37 -8.99 -40.46
C PRO A 181 25.75 -9.39 -39.92
N GLY A 182 26.33 -10.47 -40.45
CA GLY A 182 27.64 -10.99 -40.02
C GLY A 182 27.68 -11.64 -38.64
N GLY A 183 26.53 -11.80 -37.96
CA GLY A 183 26.44 -12.42 -36.64
C GLY A 183 25.74 -13.78 -36.64
N PRO A 184 25.75 -14.49 -35.49
CA PRO A 184 25.12 -15.80 -35.36
C PRO A 184 23.60 -15.69 -35.43
N LYS A 185 22.97 -16.60 -36.19
CA LYS A 185 21.52 -16.76 -36.20
C LYS A 185 21.05 -17.45 -34.92
N ARG A 186 19.99 -16.93 -34.30
CA ARG A 186 19.43 -17.48 -33.06
C ARG A 186 17.92 -17.50 -33.12
N ARG A 187 17.27 -18.55 -32.61
CA ARG A 187 15.81 -18.56 -32.46
C ARG A 187 15.41 -17.66 -31.30
N TYR A 188 14.25 -17.03 -31.39
CA TYR A 188 13.68 -16.25 -30.29
C TYR A 188 12.16 -16.41 -30.26
N ILE A 189 11.58 -16.17 -29.10
CA ILE A 189 10.14 -16.22 -28.86
C ILE A 189 9.55 -14.85 -29.16
N ALA A 190 8.53 -14.81 -30.01
CA ALA A 190 7.84 -13.57 -30.35
C ALA A 190 6.34 -13.76 -30.49
N VAL A 191 5.61 -12.66 -30.39
CA VAL A 191 4.18 -12.63 -30.70
C VAL A 191 3.96 -12.97 -32.18
N ALA A 192 2.93 -13.78 -32.42
CA ALA A 192 2.48 -14.20 -33.74
C ALA A 192 1.00 -13.84 -33.90
N THR A 193 0.13 -14.82 -34.14
CA THR A 193 -1.31 -14.62 -34.30
C THR A 193 -2.01 -15.07 -33.04
N TYR A 194 -2.89 -14.23 -32.48
CA TYR A 194 -3.77 -14.63 -31.38
C TYR A 194 -4.77 -15.69 -31.85
N ARG A 195 -4.99 -16.70 -31.01
CA ARG A 195 -6.10 -17.65 -31.11
C ARG A 195 -6.93 -17.51 -29.84
N ALA A 196 -8.25 -17.54 -29.96
CA ALA A 196 -9.16 -17.40 -28.82
C ALA A 196 -8.78 -18.34 -27.66
N LEU A 197 -8.90 -17.85 -26.43
CA LEU A 197 -8.56 -18.61 -25.23
C LEU A 197 -9.51 -19.83 -25.08
N PRO A 198 -9.01 -21.04 -24.77
CA PRO A 198 -9.85 -22.23 -24.66
C PRO A 198 -10.82 -22.12 -23.48
N GLY A 199 -12.11 -22.40 -23.73
CA GLY A 199 -13.12 -22.60 -22.67
C GLY A 199 -13.76 -21.32 -22.10
N GLU A 200 -13.54 -20.15 -22.70
CA GLU A 200 -14.28 -18.95 -22.32
C GLU A 200 -15.63 -18.84 -23.05
N PRO A 201 -16.68 -18.31 -22.39
CA PRO A 201 -17.93 -17.94 -23.05
C PRO A 201 -17.66 -16.93 -24.18
N ASP A 202 -18.53 -16.89 -25.19
CA ASP A 202 -18.62 -15.78 -26.15
C ASP A 202 -19.07 -14.51 -25.39
N HIS A 203 -18.14 -13.87 -24.69
CA HIS A 203 -18.30 -12.49 -24.26
C HIS A 203 -17.71 -11.58 -25.33
N ASP A 204 -18.45 -10.55 -25.74
CA ASP A 204 -17.93 -9.55 -26.67
C ASP A 204 -16.68 -8.90 -26.06
N PRO A 205 -15.53 -8.95 -26.76
CA PRO A 205 -14.28 -8.44 -26.21
C PRO A 205 -14.34 -6.93 -25.99
N GLN A 206 -14.08 -6.50 -24.76
CA GLN A 206 -14.18 -5.09 -24.36
C GLN A 206 -12.92 -4.28 -24.68
N SER A 207 -11.77 -4.95 -24.87
CA SER A 207 -10.49 -4.29 -25.08
C SER A 207 -9.88 -4.62 -26.45
N HIS A 208 -9.37 -3.60 -27.13
CA HIS A 208 -8.51 -3.73 -28.32
C HIS A 208 -7.05 -3.57 -27.88
N LEU A 209 -6.23 -4.61 -28.03
CA LEU A 209 -4.81 -4.61 -27.70
C LEU A 209 -3.97 -4.46 -28.99
N LEU A 210 -3.15 -3.41 -29.05
CA LEU A 210 -2.06 -3.28 -30.01
C LEU A 210 -0.73 -3.36 -29.27
N LEU A 211 0.14 -4.28 -29.69
CA LEU A 211 1.43 -4.51 -29.06
C LEU A 211 2.55 -4.45 -30.10
N HIS A 212 3.58 -3.69 -29.78
CA HIS A 212 4.86 -3.61 -30.49
C HIS A 212 5.90 -4.43 -29.73
N GLN A 213 6.47 -5.45 -30.35
CA GLN A 213 7.62 -6.19 -29.81
C GLN A 213 8.88 -5.84 -30.60
N VAL A 214 9.93 -5.44 -29.88
CA VAL A 214 11.28 -5.24 -30.41
C VAL A 214 12.24 -6.18 -29.72
N THR A 215 13.03 -6.92 -30.50
CA THR A 215 14.01 -7.89 -30.02
C THR A 215 15.40 -7.46 -30.44
N VAL A 216 16.30 -7.27 -29.47
CA VAL A 216 17.60 -6.60 -29.66
C VAL A 216 18.70 -7.20 -28.80
N GLN A 217 19.94 -7.03 -29.24
CA GLN A 217 21.11 -7.33 -28.43
C GLN A 217 21.31 -6.26 -27.35
N LEU A 218 21.78 -6.70 -26.18
CA LEU A 218 22.15 -5.83 -25.07
C LEU A 218 23.60 -5.32 -25.21
N PRO A 219 23.92 -4.11 -24.70
CA PRO A 219 23.02 -3.14 -24.10
C PRO A 219 22.20 -2.37 -25.15
N CYS A 220 20.99 -1.96 -24.78
CA CYS A 220 20.09 -1.22 -25.68
C CYS A 220 19.30 -0.13 -24.94
N ARG A 221 18.78 0.83 -25.71
CA ARG A 221 17.88 1.89 -25.26
C ARG A 221 16.72 2.01 -26.25
N VAL A 222 15.49 2.01 -25.76
CA VAL A 222 14.26 2.13 -26.57
C VAL A 222 13.38 3.23 -26.02
N GLU A 223 12.79 4.03 -26.89
CA GLU A 223 11.96 5.18 -26.51
C GLU A 223 10.57 5.09 -27.13
N VAL A 224 9.56 5.55 -26.38
CA VAL A 224 8.16 5.60 -26.81
C VAL A 224 7.61 6.97 -26.48
N THR A 225 6.98 7.63 -27.45
CA THR A 225 6.39 8.96 -27.25
C THR A 225 4.88 8.90 -27.43
N PHE A 226 4.14 9.53 -26.54
CA PHE A 226 2.73 9.87 -26.69
C PHE A 226 2.60 11.37 -26.92
N GLU A 227 1.89 11.73 -27.98
CA GLU A 227 1.68 13.10 -28.40
C GLU A 227 0.18 13.37 -28.51
N SER A 228 -0.32 14.32 -27.71
CA SER A 228 -1.71 14.78 -27.79
C SER A 228 -1.92 15.62 -29.05
N GLY A 229 -3.01 15.37 -29.76
CA GLY A 229 -3.43 16.14 -30.93
C GLY A 229 -3.95 17.54 -30.57
N SER A 230 -4.22 17.81 -29.29
CA SER A 230 -4.66 19.14 -28.82
C SER A 230 -3.51 20.13 -28.57
N VAL A 231 -2.26 19.66 -28.63
CA VAL A 231 -1.07 20.51 -28.45
C VAL A 231 -0.75 21.15 -29.81
N GLY A 232 -1.12 22.42 -29.96
CA GLY A 232 -0.96 23.16 -31.22
C GLY A 232 0.50 23.53 -31.54
N GLU A 233 1.22 24.11 -30.58
CA GLU A 233 2.64 24.48 -30.73
C GLU A 233 3.52 23.56 -29.88
N ARG A 234 4.20 22.61 -30.55
CA ARG A 234 5.16 21.69 -29.91
C ARG A 234 6.59 22.13 -30.22
N PRO A 235 7.47 22.37 -29.21
CA PRO A 235 8.88 22.70 -29.44
C PRO A 235 9.67 21.61 -30.20
N GLY A 236 9.15 20.38 -30.18
CA GLY A 236 9.70 19.17 -30.78
C GLY A 236 9.28 17.93 -29.98
N SER A 237 9.43 16.74 -30.55
CA SER A 237 9.15 15.48 -29.85
C SER A 237 10.13 15.27 -28.69
N LEU A 238 9.62 14.80 -27.56
CA LEU A 238 10.41 14.56 -26.34
C LEU A 238 11.15 13.21 -26.43
N VAL A 239 12.18 13.17 -27.29
CA VAL A 239 12.93 11.96 -27.65
C VAL A 239 14.43 12.28 -27.69
N GLY A 240 15.31 11.28 -27.53
CA GLY A 240 16.75 11.44 -27.64
C GLY A 240 17.32 12.49 -26.67
N GLU A 241 18.04 13.47 -27.21
CA GLU A 241 18.72 14.49 -26.41
C GLU A 241 17.74 15.41 -25.67
N ALA A 242 16.60 15.73 -26.28
CA ALA A 242 15.56 16.55 -25.63
C ALA A 242 15.01 15.85 -24.38
N LEU A 243 14.78 14.53 -24.44
CA LEU A 243 14.36 13.74 -23.29
C LEU A 243 15.47 13.64 -22.22
N SER A 244 16.74 13.51 -22.63
CA SER A 244 17.87 13.48 -21.70
C SER A 244 17.99 14.77 -20.88
N GLN A 245 17.84 15.92 -21.53
CA GLN A 245 17.91 17.23 -20.88
C GLN A 245 16.74 17.44 -19.90
N GLU A 246 15.53 17.07 -20.31
CA GLU A 246 14.34 17.19 -19.45
C GLU A 246 14.43 16.26 -18.23
N LEU A 247 14.89 15.01 -18.41
CA LEU A 247 15.15 14.08 -17.31
C LEU A 247 16.17 14.65 -16.32
N ALA A 248 17.29 15.20 -16.79
CA ALA A 248 18.32 15.78 -15.93
C ALA A 248 17.79 16.99 -15.13
N SER A 249 16.99 17.86 -15.78
CA SER A 249 16.31 18.98 -15.14
C SER A 249 15.39 18.52 -14.01
N HIS A 250 14.54 17.53 -14.28
CA HIS A 250 13.62 16.97 -13.28
C HIS A 250 14.33 16.28 -12.11
N VAL A 251 15.43 15.55 -12.37
CA VAL A 251 16.24 14.95 -11.32
C VAL A 251 16.79 16.02 -10.38
N ALA A 252 17.41 17.07 -10.93
CA ALA A 252 17.96 18.17 -10.14
C ALA A 252 16.87 18.89 -9.32
N ALA A 253 15.72 19.17 -9.94
CA ALA A 253 14.59 19.80 -9.27
C ALA A 253 14.01 18.92 -8.15
N PHE A 254 13.93 17.60 -8.35
CA PHE A 254 13.49 16.67 -7.32
C PHE A 254 14.46 16.62 -6.15
N GLU A 255 15.76 16.48 -6.40
CA GLU A 255 16.78 16.42 -5.34
C GLU A 255 16.79 17.70 -4.52
N GLN A 256 16.69 18.86 -5.18
CA GLN A 256 16.57 20.15 -4.51
C GLN A 256 15.30 20.21 -3.64
N ARG A 257 14.13 19.93 -4.21
CA ARG A 257 12.86 19.96 -3.46
C ARG A 257 12.87 18.99 -2.30
N PHE A 258 13.43 17.79 -2.47
CA PHE A 258 13.54 16.79 -1.41
C PHE A 258 14.36 17.30 -0.22
N GLU A 259 15.50 17.93 -0.45
CA GLU A 259 16.30 18.53 0.62
C GLU A 259 15.60 19.74 1.25
N GLU A 260 14.90 20.55 0.47
CA GLU A 260 14.08 21.65 1.00
C GLU A 260 12.92 21.16 1.89
N THR A 261 12.27 20.05 1.51
CA THR A 261 11.15 19.47 2.26
C THR A 261 11.60 18.74 3.52
N PHE A 262 12.64 17.89 3.46
CA PHE A 262 13.00 16.98 4.55
C PHE A 262 14.33 17.32 5.24
N SER A 263 15.18 18.15 4.63
CA SER A 263 16.44 18.64 5.20
C SER A 263 17.36 17.53 5.75
N LEU A 264 17.40 16.37 5.09
CA LEU A 264 18.15 15.20 5.59
C LEU A 264 19.66 15.43 5.52
N GLY A 265 20.15 16.10 4.46
CA GLY A 265 21.56 16.48 4.35
C GLY A 265 21.97 17.42 5.48
N ARG A 266 21.18 18.46 5.74
CA ARG A 266 21.40 19.40 6.87
C ARG A 266 21.36 18.72 8.24
N LYS A 267 20.59 17.63 8.37
CA LYS A 267 20.51 16.81 9.59
C LYS A 267 21.63 15.77 9.73
N GLY A 268 22.60 15.77 8.81
CA GLY A 268 23.80 14.92 8.89
C GLY A 268 23.62 13.50 8.36
N PHE A 269 22.54 13.20 7.64
CA PHE A 269 22.39 11.91 6.97
C PHE A 269 23.35 11.81 5.77
N THR A 270 23.98 10.65 5.61
CA THR A 270 24.86 10.37 4.47
C THR A 270 24.10 10.38 3.14
N LEU A 271 24.78 10.59 2.03
CA LEU A 271 24.15 10.57 0.69
C LEU A 271 23.43 9.24 0.41
N GLN A 272 23.95 8.12 0.90
CA GLN A 272 23.30 6.82 0.71
C GLN A 272 21.99 6.70 1.51
N GLN A 273 21.94 7.28 2.72
CA GLN A 273 20.71 7.34 3.52
C GLN A 273 19.70 8.31 2.92
N GLN A 274 20.15 9.43 2.34
CA GLN A 274 19.29 10.35 1.60
C GLN A 274 18.65 9.65 0.38
N ARG A 275 19.45 8.91 -0.41
CA ARG A 275 18.95 8.12 -1.55
C ARG A 275 17.94 7.04 -1.12
N PHE A 276 18.18 6.39 0.01
CA PHE A 276 17.20 5.48 0.61
C PHE A 276 15.87 6.17 0.90
N ALA A 277 15.90 7.34 1.53
CA ALA A 277 14.69 8.11 1.85
C ALA A 277 13.98 8.63 0.58
N GLN A 278 14.74 9.08 -0.42
CA GLN A 278 14.21 9.45 -1.74
C GLN A 278 13.50 8.28 -2.41
N ALA A 279 14.10 7.08 -2.41
CA ALA A 279 13.48 5.88 -2.95
C ALA A 279 12.22 5.48 -2.17
N ALA A 280 12.21 5.60 -0.84
CA ALA A 280 11.03 5.32 -0.03
C ALA A 280 9.83 6.21 -0.39
N LEU A 281 10.05 7.54 -0.48
CA LEU A 281 9.03 8.49 -0.95
C LEU A 281 8.61 8.20 -2.40
N SER A 282 9.59 7.97 -3.28
CA SER A 282 9.34 7.75 -4.70
C SER A 282 8.53 6.48 -4.96
N ASN A 283 8.73 5.41 -4.19
CA ASN A 283 7.92 4.21 -4.30
C ASN A 283 6.50 4.39 -3.78
N MET A 284 6.29 5.21 -2.74
CA MET A 284 4.94 5.56 -2.29
C MET A 284 4.19 6.38 -3.35
N LEU A 285 4.83 7.42 -3.90
CA LEU A 285 4.28 8.23 -5.00
C LEU A 285 4.02 7.39 -6.25
N GLY A 286 4.98 6.56 -6.63
CA GLY A 286 4.85 5.65 -7.78
C GLY A 286 3.95 4.43 -7.53
N GLY A 287 3.38 4.32 -6.32
CA GLY A 287 2.31 3.37 -5.97
C GLY A 287 0.90 3.99 -6.04
N LEU A 288 0.77 5.30 -6.28
CA LEU A 288 -0.52 5.94 -6.48
C LEU A 288 -1.21 5.34 -7.72
N GLY A 289 -2.44 4.88 -7.51
CA GLY A 289 -3.29 4.29 -8.53
C GLY A 289 -4.60 5.05 -8.68
N TYR A 290 -5.21 4.90 -9.86
CA TYR A 290 -6.59 5.32 -10.11
C TYR A 290 -7.41 4.07 -10.43
N PHE A 291 -8.52 3.88 -9.73
CA PHE A 291 -9.39 2.73 -9.82
C PHE A 291 -10.82 3.21 -10.09
N HIS A 292 -11.60 2.44 -10.83
CA HIS A 292 -13.01 2.78 -11.10
C HIS A 292 -13.82 1.50 -11.16
N GLY A 293 -14.99 1.49 -10.54
CA GLY A 293 -15.87 0.32 -10.57
C GLY A 293 -16.73 0.20 -9.32
N HIS A 294 -17.17 -1.02 -9.03
CA HIS A 294 -18.15 -1.30 -7.98
C HIS A 294 -17.53 -2.04 -6.80
N SER A 295 -17.81 -1.57 -5.57
CA SER A 295 -17.62 -2.42 -4.40
C SER A 295 -18.71 -3.49 -4.32
N VAL A 296 -18.35 -4.69 -3.87
CA VAL A 296 -19.32 -5.76 -3.54
C VAL A 296 -19.55 -5.73 -2.04
N VAL A 297 -20.79 -5.45 -1.62
CA VAL A 297 -21.12 -5.19 -0.23
C VAL A 297 -22.29 -6.03 0.25
N GLN A 298 -22.17 -6.57 1.45
CA GLN A 298 -23.27 -7.18 2.19
C GLN A 298 -23.52 -6.37 3.47
N SER A 299 -24.69 -5.71 3.54
CA SER A 299 -25.14 -4.99 4.74
C SER A 299 -26.02 -5.86 5.63
N ALA A 300 -26.28 -5.38 6.86
CA ALA A 300 -27.26 -5.97 7.78
C ALA A 300 -28.68 -6.08 7.17
N HIS A 301 -28.98 -5.26 6.17
CA HIS A 301 -30.28 -5.16 5.51
C HIS A 301 -30.37 -6.01 4.24
N SER A 302 -29.27 -6.63 3.79
CA SER A 302 -29.21 -7.42 2.56
C SER A 302 -28.91 -8.89 2.84
N GLN A 303 -29.71 -9.81 2.29
CA GLN A 303 -29.45 -11.25 2.45
C GLN A 303 -28.28 -11.75 1.59
N GLN A 304 -28.02 -11.10 0.45
CA GLN A 304 -26.96 -11.46 -0.50
C GLN A 304 -26.06 -10.25 -0.77
N PRO A 305 -24.80 -10.45 -1.17
CA PRO A 305 -23.93 -9.36 -1.60
C PRO A 305 -24.52 -8.61 -2.80
N LEU A 306 -24.43 -7.28 -2.76
CA LEU A 306 -24.91 -6.38 -3.81
C LEU A 306 -23.76 -5.51 -4.34
N LEU A 307 -23.88 -5.07 -5.59
CA LEU A 307 -23.01 -4.06 -6.16
C LEU A 307 -23.41 -2.68 -5.63
N TYR A 308 -22.45 -1.98 -5.02
CA TYR A 308 -22.61 -0.57 -4.69
C TYR A 308 -22.52 0.30 -5.94
N PRO A 309 -22.98 1.57 -5.88
CA PRO A 309 -22.79 2.52 -6.98
C PRO A 309 -21.35 2.53 -7.46
N GLU A 310 -21.18 2.67 -8.76
CA GLU A 310 -19.86 2.80 -9.37
C GLU A 310 -19.19 4.09 -8.89
N GLY A 311 -17.89 4.05 -8.63
CA GLY A 311 -17.16 5.24 -8.20
C GLY A 311 -15.66 5.18 -8.49
N PRO A 312 -15.01 6.35 -8.60
CA PRO A 312 -13.57 6.45 -8.74
C PRO A 312 -12.85 6.41 -7.38
N LEU A 313 -11.63 5.90 -7.38
CA LEU A 313 -10.69 6.02 -6.27
C LEU A 313 -9.30 6.37 -6.78
N PHE A 314 -8.81 7.54 -6.38
CA PHE A 314 -7.40 7.89 -6.50
C PHE A 314 -6.72 7.74 -5.14
N THR A 315 -5.78 6.80 -5.01
CA THR A 315 -5.24 6.39 -3.70
C THR A 315 -3.83 5.82 -3.81
N ALA A 316 -3.06 5.88 -2.73
CA ALA A 316 -1.85 5.07 -2.59
C ALA A 316 -2.23 3.62 -2.28
N VAL A 317 -1.28 2.71 -2.47
CA VAL A 317 -1.46 1.28 -2.20
C VAL A 317 -0.38 0.77 -1.24
N PRO A 318 -0.68 -0.15 -0.30
CA PRO A 318 0.32 -0.63 0.67
C PRO A 318 1.51 -1.33 0.00
N SER A 319 1.23 -2.09 -1.06
CA SER A 319 2.24 -2.79 -1.86
C SER A 319 1.77 -2.98 -3.30
N ARG A 320 2.66 -2.70 -4.24
CA ARG A 320 2.43 -2.95 -5.68
C ARG A 320 2.34 -4.43 -6.04
N SER A 321 2.88 -5.33 -5.22
CA SER A 321 2.97 -6.76 -5.55
C SER A 321 1.79 -7.60 -5.06
N PHE A 322 1.25 -7.26 -3.89
CA PHE A 322 0.26 -8.10 -3.21
C PHE A 322 -1.05 -7.33 -2.91
N PHE A 323 -0.94 -6.03 -2.66
CA PHE A 323 -2.05 -5.16 -2.28
C PHE A 323 -2.22 -3.96 -3.24
N PRO A 324 -2.34 -4.14 -4.58
CA PRO A 324 -2.42 -3.04 -5.53
C PRO A 324 -3.82 -2.40 -5.55
N ARG A 325 -4.34 -2.00 -4.39
CA ARG A 325 -5.68 -1.47 -4.16
C ARG A 325 -5.75 -0.62 -2.89
N GLY A 326 -6.84 0.12 -2.71
CA GLY A 326 -7.01 1.01 -1.56
C GLY A 326 -7.34 0.26 -0.27
N PHE A 327 -6.66 0.62 0.83
CA PHE A 327 -6.98 0.18 2.19
C PHE A 327 -7.18 1.41 3.09
N LEU A 328 -8.35 1.50 3.73
CA LEU A 328 -8.83 2.73 4.37
C LEU A 328 -7.89 3.20 5.48
N TRP A 329 -7.49 2.30 6.39
CA TRP A 329 -6.64 2.70 7.51
C TRP A 329 -5.16 2.89 7.11
N ASP A 330 -4.64 2.14 6.13
CA ASP A 330 -3.31 2.35 5.57
C ASP A 330 -3.20 3.76 4.98
N GLU A 331 -4.25 4.24 4.32
CA GLU A 331 -4.21 5.51 3.61
C GLU A 331 -3.93 6.70 4.52
N GLY A 332 -4.49 6.72 5.73
CA GLY A 332 -4.17 7.77 6.69
C GLY A 332 -2.68 7.84 7.03
N PHE A 333 -1.98 6.69 7.05
CA PHE A 333 -0.52 6.65 7.22
C PHE A 333 0.23 7.06 5.95
N HIS A 334 -0.25 6.67 4.76
CA HIS A 334 0.32 7.13 3.50
C HIS A 334 0.31 8.67 3.41
N GLN A 335 -0.84 9.26 3.74
CA GLN A 335 -1.06 10.69 3.63
C GLN A 335 -0.24 11.53 4.62
N LEU A 336 0.28 10.95 5.71
CA LEU A 336 1.22 11.67 6.58
C LEU A 336 2.49 12.09 5.83
N LEU A 337 3.05 11.17 5.02
CA LEU A 337 4.25 11.44 4.22
C LEU A 337 3.89 12.25 2.97
N LEU A 338 2.86 11.82 2.23
CA LEU A 338 2.49 12.49 0.99
C LEU A 338 2.07 13.96 1.22
N ALA A 339 1.39 14.28 2.33
CA ALA A 339 1.00 15.65 2.63
C ALA A 339 2.20 16.58 2.91
N ARG A 340 3.35 16.04 3.31
CA ARG A 340 4.59 16.84 3.44
C ARG A 340 5.20 17.16 2.08
N TRP A 341 5.07 16.26 1.12
CA TRP A 341 5.53 16.47 -0.24
C TRP A 341 4.58 17.34 -1.05
N ASP A 342 3.30 16.97 -1.11
CA ASP A 342 2.26 17.63 -1.89
C ASP A 342 0.89 17.62 -1.16
N PRO A 343 0.57 18.68 -0.41
CA PRO A 343 -0.71 18.80 0.29
C PRO A 343 -1.94 18.83 -0.65
N ALA A 344 -1.80 19.25 -1.91
CA ALA A 344 -2.92 19.29 -2.85
C ALA A 344 -3.29 17.87 -3.29
N LEU A 345 -2.27 17.05 -3.61
CA LEU A 345 -2.41 15.63 -3.90
C LEU A 345 -3.11 14.89 -2.74
N SER A 346 -2.67 15.11 -1.51
CA SER A 346 -3.29 14.47 -0.34
C SER A 346 -4.75 14.86 -0.14
N ARG A 347 -5.10 16.13 -0.37
CA ARG A 347 -6.50 16.60 -0.30
C ARG A 347 -7.39 15.92 -1.33
N GLU A 348 -6.87 15.69 -2.54
CA GLU A 348 -7.58 14.98 -3.61
C GLU A 348 -7.82 13.51 -3.24
N VAL A 349 -6.80 12.83 -2.69
CA VAL A 349 -6.94 11.43 -2.24
C VAL A 349 -7.96 11.30 -1.12
N ILE A 350 -7.89 12.14 -0.08
CA ILE A 350 -8.86 12.11 1.03
C ILE A 350 -10.28 12.36 0.52
N ALA A 351 -10.46 13.27 -0.45
CA ALA A 351 -11.77 13.53 -1.04
C ALA A 351 -12.33 12.29 -1.77
N HIS A 352 -11.53 11.60 -2.59
CA HIS A 352 -11.96 10.37 -3.27
C HIS A 352 -12.38 9.28 -2.28
N TRP A 353 -11.66 9.11 -1.17
CA TRP A 353 -12.04 8.16 -0.12
C TRP A 353 -13.39 8.48 0.51
N LEU A 354 -13.67 9.74 0.80
CA LEU A 354 -14.97 10.14 1.36
C LEU A 354 -16.10 10.10 0.32
N ASP A 355 -15.80 10.19 -0.97
CA ASP A 355 -16.81 10.06 -2.03
C ASP A 355 -17.32 8.63 -2.19
N LEU A 356 -16.57 7.61 -1.75
CA LEU A 356 -16.99 6.19 -1.71
C LEU A 356 -17.89 5.82 -0.53
N MET A 357 -18.25 6.81 0.28
CA MET A 357 -19.11 6.64 1.44
C MET A 357 -20.56 6.33 1.02
N ASN A 358 -21.18 5.37 1.71
CA ASN A 358 -22.59 5.08 1.52
C ASN A 358 -23.49 6.09 2.25
N VAL A 359 -24.80 5.97 2.07
CA VAL A 359 -25.79 6.87 2.70
C VAL A 359 -25.81 6.81 4.23
N GLU A 360 -25.28 5.75 4.84
CA GLU A 360 -25.20 5.57 6.30
C GLU A 360 -23.94 6.21 6.88
N GLY A 361 -22.98 6.64 6.05
CA GLY A 361 -21.68 7.13 6.49
C GLY A 361 -20.57 6.07 6.53
N TRP A 362 -20.81 4.85 6.06
CA TRP A 362 -19.80 3.80 6.02
C TRP A 362 -18.95 3.85 4.75
N ILE A 363 -17.66 3.53 4.89
CA ILE A 363 -16.70 3.40 3.79
C ILE A 363 -16.10 1.98 3.85
N PRO A 364 -16.13 1.20 2.75
CA PRO A 364 -15.47 -0.10 2.71
C PRO A 364 -13.98 -0.02 3.08
N ARG A 365 -13.54 -0.92 3.96
CA ARG A 365 -12.15 -0.93 4.46
C ARG A 365 -11.11 -1.27 3.38
N GLU A 366 -11.52 -2.07 2.39
CA GLU A 366 -10.70 -2.56 1.30
C GLU A 366 -11.47 -2.33 -0.02
N GLN A 367 -10.87 -1.57 -0.94
CA GLN A 367 -11.54 -1.06 -2.14
C GLN A 367 -11.16 -1.90 -3.36
N ILE A 368 -12.04 -2.82 -3.76
CA ILE A 368 -11.85 -3.76 -4.87
C ILE A 368 -12.84 -3.39 -5.98
N LEU A 369 -12.46 -2.42 -6.82
CA LEU A 369 -13.39 -1.73 -7.71
C LEU A 369 -13.45 -2.35 -9.11
N ASP A 370 -12.30 -2.56 -9.74
CA ASP A 370 -12.15 -3.08 -11.11
C ASP A 370 -11.75 -4.56 -11.14
N ASP A 371 -11.80 -5.14 -12.34
CA ASP A 371 -11.46 -6.56 -12.54
C ASP A 371 -9.96 -6.84 -12.35
N GLU A 372 -9.10 -5.85 -12.59
CA GLU A 372 -7.67 -5.96 -12.28
C GLU A 372 -7.44 -6.16 -10.77
N ALA A 373 -8.16 -5.39 -9.94
CA ALA A 373 -8.14 -5.56 -8.49
C ALA A 373 -8.77 -6.89 -8.05
N ARG A 374 -9.92 -7.30 -8.62
CA ARG A 374 -10.57 -8.58 -8.29
C ARG A 374 -9.69 -9.78 -8.58
N ALA A 375 -8.95 -9.75 -9.69
CA ALA A 375 -8.04 -10.83 -10.08
C ALA A 375 -6.89 -11.05 -9.07
N LYS A 376 -6.66 -10.10 -8.16
CA LYS A 376 -5.65 -10.16 -7.09
C LYS A 376 -6.20 -10.57 -5.74
N VAL A 377 -7.50 -10.84 -5.63
CA VAL A 377 -8.16 -11.11 -4.34
C VAL A 377 -8.90 -12.44 -4.40
N PRO A 378 -8.63 -13.38 -3.47
CA PRO A 378 -9.43 -14.58 -3.33
C PRO A 378 -10.92 -14.25 -3.14
N PRO A 379 -11.86 -15.00 -3.75
CA PRO A 379 -13.29 -14.67 -3.75
C PRO A 379 -13.90 -14.40 -2.37
N GLU A 380 -13.43 -15.11 -1.33
CA GLU A 380 -13.88 -14.99 0.04
C GLU A 380 -13.60 -13.61 0.69
N PHE A 381 -12.64 -12.84 0.16
CA PHE A 381 -12.27 -11.52 0.69
C PHE A 381 -12.86 -10.35 -0.11
N ILE A 382 -13.55 -10.63 -1.23
CA ILE A 382 -14.11 -9.58 -2.09
C ILE A 382 -15.27 -8.87 -1.40
N VAL A 383 -16.15 -9.61 -0.72
CA VAL A 383 -17.36 -9.06 -0.10
C VAL A 383 -17.01 -8.24 1.14
N GLN A 384 -17.35 -6.95 1.10
CA GLN A 384 -17.21 -6.05 2.24
C GLN A 384 -18.48 -6.03 3.08
N ARG A 385 -18.36 -5.92 4.41
CA ARG A 385 -19.50 -5.92 5.34
C ARG A 385 -19.71 -4.54 5.94
N SER A 386 -20.92 -3.98 5.85
CA SER A 386 -21.16 -2.57 6.27
C SER A 386 -21.09 -2.34 7.77
N GLU A 387 -21.17 -3.39 8.58
CA GLU A 387 -20.95 -3.33 10.04
C GLU A 387 -19.47 -3.21 10.40
N ALA A 388 -18.58 -3.59 9.47
CA ALA A 388 -17.15 -3.71 9.68
C ALA A 388 -16.46 -2.35 9.50
N ALA A 389 -16.05 -1.76 10.62
CA ALA A 389 -15.29 -0.52 10.67
C ALA A 389 -13.80 -0.72 10.33
N ASN A 390 -13.03 0.37 10.31
CA ASN A 390 -11.57 0.38 10.29
C ASN A 390 -11.02 1.52 11.16
N PRO A 391 -9.74 1.55 11.59
CA PRO A 391 -9.21 2.75 12.23
C PRO A 391 -9.39 3.99 11.34
N PRO A 392 -9.97 5.09 11.85
CA PRO A 392 -10.26 6.27 11.04
C PRO A 392 -9.02 7.17 10.90
N THR A 393 -7.93 6.60 10.39
CA THR A 393 -6.60 7.23 10.28
C THR A 393 -6.58 8.41 9.31
N LEU A 394 -7.59 8.59 8.44
CA LEU A 394 -7.75 9.83 7.67
C LEU A 394 -7.88 11.06 8.57
N PHE A 395 -8.46 10.94 9.78
CA PHE A 395 -8.43 12.02 10.76
C PHE A 395 -7.01 12.35 11.25
N LEU A 396 -6.11 11.37 11.27
CA LEU A 396 -4.71 11.60 11.60
C LEU A 396 -4.01 12.43 10.51
N ALA A 397 -4.23 12.11 9.24
CA ALA A 397 -3.72 12.91 8.12
C ALA A 397 -4.33 14.33 8.08
N LEU A 398 -5.65 14.44 8.31
CA LEU A 398 -6.33 15.73 8.40
C LEU A 398 -5.78 16.58 9.55
N TRP A 399 -5.50 15.99 10.72
CA TRP A 399 -4.89 16.71 11.83
C TRP A 399 -3.57 17.39 11.46
N GLN A 400 -2.73 16.70 10.68
CA GLN A 400 -1.47 17.25 10.18
C GLN A 400 -1.72 18.38 9.16
N LEU A 401 -2.60 18.15 8.18
CA LEU A 401 -2.95 19.17 7.18
C LEU A 401 -3.47 20.46 7.82
N LEU A 402 -4.33 20.35 8.83
CA LEU A 402 -4.89 21.50 9.57
C LEU A 402 -3.87 22.27 10.43
N ARG A 403 -2.67 21.73 10.61
CA ARG A 403 -1.57 22.37 11.36
C ARG A 403 -0.50 22.96 10.45
N ALA A 404 -0.53 22.66 9.15
CA ALA A 404 0.39 23.23 8.20
C ALA A 404 0.21 24.76 8.12
N PRO A 405 1.28 25.55 8.05
CA PRO A 405 1.17 27.00 7.88
C PRO A 405 0.57 27.32 6.50
N GLY A 406 -0.50 28.12 6.47
CA GLY A 406 -1.14 28.56 5.21
C GLY A 406 -2.67 28.42 5.18
N GLN A 407 -3.36 28.88 6.23
CA GLN A 407 -4.83 28.95 6.33
C GLN A 407 -5.43 29.94 5.32
N GLY A 408 -5.35 29.57 4.04
CA GLY A 408 -5.85 30.37 2.93
C GLY A 408 -7.32 30.07 2.60
N PRO A 409 -7.95 30.90 1.74
CA PRO A 409 -9.31 30.69 1.27
C PRO A 409 -9.56 29.31 0.64
N ASP A 410 -8.55 28.71 0.01
CA ASP A 410 -8.67 27.40 -0.63
C ASP A 410 -8.78 26.25 0.37
N GLU A 411 -8.10 26.35 1.52
CA GLU A 411 -8.24 25.37 2.60
C GLU A 411 -9.64 25.43 3.19
N LEU A 412 -10.14 26.64 3.50
CA LEU A 412 -11.51 26.81 3.99
C LEU A 412 -12.55 26.31 2.98
N ARG A 413 -12.34 26.55 1.67
CA ARG A 413 -13.22 26.02 0.62
C ARG A 413 -13.19 24.49 0.59
N TYR A 414 -12.00 23.89 0.71
CA TYR A 414 -11.84 22.44 0.78
C TYR A 414 -12.57 21.86 2.00
N LEU A 415 -12.29 22.39 3.20
CA LEU A 415 -12.92 21.94 4.45
C LEU A 415 -14.44 22.11 4.41
N ARG A 416 -14.96 23.21 3.89
CA ARG A 416 -16.41 23.44 3.77
C ARG A 416 -17.09 22.39 2.89
N ARG A 417 -16.43 21.96 1.81
CA ARG A 417 -16.94 20.87 0.95
C ARG A 417 -16.82 19.50 1.60
N LEU A 418 -15.78 19.30 2.40
CA LEU A 418 -15.46 18.02 3.05
C LEU A 418 -16.33 17.77 4.29
N PHE A 419 -16.68 18.84 5.02
CA PHE A 419 -17.28 18.76 6.36
C PHE A 419 -18.57 17.94 6.45
N PRO A 420 -19.54 18.04 5.52
CA PRO A 420 -20.74 17.22 5.59
C PRO A 420 -20.43 15.71 5.55
N ARG A 421 -19.51 15.29 4.68
CA ARG A 421 -19.07 13.89 4.61
C ARG A 421 -18.31 13.48 5.87
N LEU A 422 -17.41 14.32 6.37
CA LEU A 422 -16.69 14.05 7.62
C LEU A 422 -17.64 13.89 8.80
N HIS A 423 -18.66 14.74 8.89
CA HIS A 423 -19.70 14.64 9.91
C HIS A 423 -20.44 13.31 9.82
N THR A 424 -20.94 12.92 8.64
CA THR A 424 -21.64 11.64 8.44
C THR A 424 -20.73 10.45 8.77
N TRP A 425 -19.46 10.46 8.38
CA TRP A 425 -18.49 9.42 8.72
C TRP A 425 -18.27 9.32 10.23
N TYR A 426 -18.07 10.46 10.88
CA TYR A 426 -17.87 10.55 12.32
C TYR A 426 -19.09 10.03 13.09
N GLU A 427 -20.30 10.44 12.70
CA GLU A 427 -21.55 9.97 13.28
C GLU A 427 -21.74 8.47 13.10
N TRP A 428 -21.38 7.92 11.95
CA TRP A 428 -21.42 6.48 11.72
C TRP A 428 -20.56 5.73 12.74
N TYR A 429 -19.34 6.20 13.05
CA TYR A 429 -18.52 5.58 14.11
C TYR A 429 -19.16 5.72 15.50
N THR A 430 -19.59 6.93 15.87
CA THR A 430 -20.09 7.18 17.23
C THR A 430 -21.38 6.42 17.52
N THR A 431 -22.19 6.15 16.50
CA THR A 431 -23.44 5.40 16.62
C THR A 431 -23.22 3.89 16.51
N THR A 432 -22.58 3.41 15.45
CA THR A 432 -22.53 1.97 15.15
C THR A 432 -21.51 1.21 15.99
N GLN A 433 -20.42 1.89 16.40
CA GLN A 433 -19.33 1.30 17.16
C GLN A 433 -19.39 1.61 18.66
N ALA A 434 -20.49 2.20 19.15
CA ALA A 434 -20.70 2.48 20.57
C ALA A 434 -20.51 1.22 21.44
N GLY A 435 -19.88 1.39 22.59
CA GLY A 435 -19.68 0.35 23.59
C GLY A 435 -20.86 0.25 24.57
N PRO A 436 -20.80 -0.67 25.53
CA PRO A 436 -21.87 -0.90 26.50
C PRO A 436 -22.03 0.21 27.55
N LEU A 437 -21.06 1.12 27.69
CA LEU A 437 -21.07 2.23 28.63
C LEU A 437 -20.85 3.58 27.89
N PRO A 438 -21.28 4.73 28.44
CA PRO A 438 -20.97 6.03 27.88
C PRO A 438 -19.48 6.22 27.63
N PHE A 439 -19.12 6.83 26.49
CA PHE A 439 -17.72 7.10 26.12
C PHE A 439 -16.82 5.85 26.01
N THR A 440 -17.43 4.68 25.76
CA THR A 440 -16.74 3.44 25.42
C THR A 440 -17.12 3.02 24.01
N PHE A 441 -16.25 2.24 23.37
CA PHE A 441 -16.44 1.77 22.00
C PHE A 441 -16.07 0.29 21.88
N ARG A 442 -16.61 -0.36 20.85
CA ARG A 442 -16.35 -1.76 20.54
C ARG A 442 -16.41 -2.01 19.04
N TRP A 443 -15.29 -2.42 18.46
CA TRP A 443 -15.21 -3.01 17.13
C TRP A 443 -16.31 -4.05 16.88
N ARG A 444 -17.11 -3.82 15.84
CA ARG A 444 -18.04 -4.81 15.28
C ARG A 444 -17.32 -5.73 14.29
N GLY A 445 -17.98 -6.82 13.89
CA GLY A 445 -17.43 -7.77 12.90
C GLY A 445 -16.27 -8.65 13.39
N ARG A 446 -16.05 -8.78 14.70
CA ARG A 446 -15.13 -9.80 15.25
C ARG A 446 -15.63 -11.20 14.95
N ASP A 447 -14.71 -12.12 14.63
CA ASP A 447 -15.02 -13.54 14.46
C ASP A 447 -15.73 -14.08 15.71
N GLN A 448 -16.81 -14.83 15.51
CA GLN A 448 -17.57 -15.45 16.60
C GLN A 448 -17.19 -16.91 16.82
N ASP A 449 -16.45 -17.52 15.88
CA ASP A 449 -16.01 -18.90 15.98
C ASP A 449 -14.94 -19.04 17.06
N THR A 450 -15.34 -19.69 18.15
CA THR A 450 -14.49 -19.93 19.32
C THR A 450 -13.89 -21.32 19.33
N GLU A 451 -14.15 -22.16 18.32
CA GLU A 451 -13.62 -23.53 18.20
C GLU A 451 -12.41 -23.59 17.26
N LEU A 452 -12.43 -22.79 16.19
CA LEU A 452 -11.38 -22.73 15.18
C LEU A 452 -10.14 -21.95 15.65
N PHE A 453 -10.34 -20.78 16.25
CA PHE A 453 -9.26 -19.85 16.56
C PHE A 453 -8.81 -19.95 18.02
N LEU A 454 -7.49 -19.91 18.25
CA LEU A 454 -6.93 -19.74 19.61
C LEU A 454 -7.48 -18.47 20.28
N ASN A 455 -7.55 -17.37 19.52
CA ASN A 455 -8.23 -16.14 19.87
C ASN A 455 -8.95 -15.58 18.62
N PRO A 456 -10.29 -15.36 18.66
CA PRO A 456 -11.01 -14.87 17.49
C PRO A 456 -10.47 -13.52 16.97
N LYS A 457 -10.33 -13.36 15.65
CA LYS A 457 -9.68 -12.19 15.05
C LYS A 457 -10.54 -10.93 15.17
N THR A 458 -9.89 -9.78 15.02
CA THR A 458 -10.52 -8.44 14.97
C THR A 458 -10.02 -7.69 13.75
N LEU A 459 -10.34 -8.22 12.55
CA LEU A 459 -9.90 -7.65 11.26
C LEU A 459 -10.28 -6.16 11.13
N THR A 460 -11.41 -5.78 11.70
CA THR A 460 -11.90 -4.40 11.70
C THR A 460 -11.00 -3.42 12.44
N SER A 461 -10.15 -3.88 13.35
CA SER A 461 -9.21 -2.99 14.03
C SER A 461 -7.93 -2.70 13.25
N GLY A 462 -7.66 -3.42 12.16
CA GLY A 462 -6.37 -3.39 11.46
C GLY A 462 -5.24 -4.16 12.17
N LEU A 463 -5.47 -4.63 13.41
CA LEU A 463 -4.56 -5.48 14.16
C LEU A 463 -5.15 -6.90 14.27
N ASP A 464 -5.23 -7.59 13.13
CA ASP A 464 -6.03 -8.79 12.88
C ASP A 464 -6.05 -9.84 14.00
N ASP A 465 -4.89 -10.36 14.39
CA ASP A 465 -4.74 -11.43 15.38
C ASP A 465 -4.24 -10.91 16.75
N TYR A 466 -4.22 -9.59 16.97
CA TYR A 466 -3.86 -9.04 18.27
C TYR A 466 -4.81 -9.58 19.34
N PRO A 467 -4.30 -10.16 20.44
CA PRO A 467 -5.17 -10.82 21.41
C PRO A 467 -6.16 -9.89 22.10
N ARG A 468 -7.45 -10.22 22.00
CA ARG A 468 -8.54 -9.56 22.74
C ARG A 468 -9.28 -10.55 23.65
N ALA A 469 -10.46 -10.16 24.13
CA ALA A 469 -11.31 -11.05 24.93
C ALA A 469 -11.48 -12.40 24.21
N SER A 470 -11.31 -13.49 24.96
CA SER A 470 -11.20 -14.83 24.38
C SER A 470 -12.56 -15.39 23.96
N HIS A 471 -13.64 -14.85 24.52
CA HIS A 471 -15.02 -15.16 24.15
C HIS A 471 -15.69 -13.83 23.80
N PRO A 472 -15.79 -13.49 22.51
CA PRO A 472 -16.40 -12.25 22.07
C PRO A 472 -17.80 -12.08 22.66
N SER A 473 -18.15 -10.86 23.06
CA SER A 473 -19.47 -10.55 23.61
C SER A 473 -19.82 -9.07 23.49
N PRO A 474 -21.12 -8.71 23.59
CA PRO A 474 -21.53 -7.31 23.58
C PRO A 474 -20.93 -6.46 24.73
N ALA A 475 -20.42 -7.09 25.78
CA ALA A 475 -19.83 -6.43 26.95
C ALA A 475 -18.39 -5.93 26.73
N GLU A 476 -17.78 -6.20 25.57
CA GLU A 476 -16.41 -5.79 25.30
C GLU A 476 -16.25 -4.26 25.23
N ARG A 477 -15.07 -3.78 25.63
CA ARG A 477 -14.64 -2.39 25.49
C ARG A 477 -13.24 -2.37 24.88
N HIS A 478 -13.09 -1.73 23.73
CA HIS A 478 -11.85 -1.68 22.96
C HIS A 478 -11.15 -0.34 23.13
N LEU A 479 -9.96 -0.38 23.72
CA LEU A 479 -9.16 0.77 24.11
C LEU A 479 -8.70 1.59 22.89
N ASP A 480 -8.16 0.91 21.89
CA ASP A 480 -7.66 1.51 20.67
C ASP A 480 -8.74 2.32 19.94
N LEU A 481 -9.94 1.77 19.79
CA LEU A 481 -11.06 2.49 19.17
C LEU A 481 -11.48 3.74 19.97
N ARG A 482 -11.52 3.65 21.30
CA ARG A 482 -11.78 4.83 22.15
C ARG A 482 -10.76 5.94 21.89
N CYS A 483 -9.48 5.58 21.77
CA CYS A 483 -8.42 6.54 21.49
C CYS A 483 -8.53 7.14 20.08
N TRP A 484 -8.88 6.34 19.07
CA TRP A 484 -9.16 6.86 17.72
C TRP A 484 -10.30 7.86 17.71
N MET A 485 -11.38 7.60 18.45
CA MET A 485 -12.50 8.52 18.54
C MET A 485 -12.15 9.80 19.28
N ALA A 486 -11.23 9.78 20.26
CA ALA A 486 -10.72 10.99 20.90
C ALA A 486 -10.02 11.91 19.88
N LEU A 487 -9.17 11.34 19.00
CA LEU A 487 -8.52 12.06 17.91
C LEU A 487 -9.55 12.60 16.91
N ALA A 488 -10.48 11.75 16.45
CA ALA A 488 -11.51 12.13 15.48
C ALA A 488 -12.38 13.29 15.99
N SER A 489 -12.84 13.23 17.25
CA SER A 489 -13.60 14.31 17.88
C SER A 489 -12.81 15.62 17.95
N GLY A 490 -11.50 15.54 18.23
CA GLY A 490 -10.62 16.71 18.25
C GLY A 490 -10.43 17.36 16.89
N VAL A 491 -10.30 16.54 15.83
CA VAL A 491 -10.21 17.02 14.45
C VAL A 491 -11.54 17.65 14.02
N MET A 492 -12.66 16.98 14.28
CA MET A 492 -14.00 17.52 13.97
C MET A 492 -14.27 18.85 14.66
N ALA A 493 -13.94 18.97 15.95
CA ALA A 493 -14.08 20.22 16.68
C ALA A 493 -13.27 21.35 16.02
N LYS A 494 -12.00 21.07 15.67
CA LYS A 494 -11.12 22.06 15.02
C LYS A 494 -11.63 22.48 13.64
N VAL A 495 -12.10 21.54 12.82
CA VAL A 495 -12.67 21.85 11.49
C VAL A 495 -13.94 22.69 11.65
N ALA A 496 -14.84 22.31 12.56
CA ALA A 496 -16.06 23.05 12.81
C ALA A 496 -15.77 24.49 13.29
N GLU A 497 -14.84 24.66 14.24
CA GLU A 497 -14.37 25.96 14.73
C GLU A 497 -13.82 26.85 13.60
N GLN A 498 -13.01 26.29 12.69
CA GLN A 498 -12.46 27.03 11.55
C GLN A 498 -13.52 27.43 10.51
N LEU A 499 -14.57 26.63 10.36
CA LEU A 499 -15.66 26.89 9.42
C LEU A 499 -16.77 27.79 9.98
N GLY A 500 -16.80 27.99 11.31
CA GLY A 500 -17.91 28.65 12.00
C GLY A 500 -19.13 27.76 12.19
N GLU A 501 -18.96 26.43 12.11
CA GLU A 501 -20.00 25.42 12.32
C GLU A 501 -20.13 25.08 13.81
N PRO A 502 -21.28 24.52 14.26
CA PRO A 502 -21.44 24.08 15.65
C PRO A 502 -20.37 23.05 16.08
N ALA A 503 -19.48 23.45 16.98
CA ALA A 503 -18.35 22.62 17.43
C ALA A 503 -18.54 22.01 18.83
N ALA A 504 -19.57 22.43 19.58
CA ALA A 504 -19.72 22.14 21.01
C ALA A 504 -19.79 20.64 21.32
N GLU A 505 -20.53 19.86 20.52
CA GLU A 505 -20.69 18.42 20.73
C GLU A 505 -19.38 17.65 20.48
N TYR A 506 -18.66 18.00 19.40
CA TYR A 506 -17.34 17.40 19.13
C TYR A 506 -16.34 17.75 20.23
N ARG A 507 -16.35 18.99 20.72
CA ARG A 507 -15.48 19.43 21.82
C ARG A 507 -15.81 18.69 23.10
N HIS A 508 -17.09 18.52 23.43
CA HIS A 508 -17.54 17.76 24.60
C HIS A 508 -17.10 16.30 24.52
N MET A 509 -17.33 15.63 23.37
CA MET A 509 -16.87 14.25 23.16
C MET A 509 -15.34 14.16 23.27
N GLN A 510 -14.59 15.08 22.66
CA GLN A 510 -13.13 15.10 22.74
C GLN A 510 -12.64 15.28 24.18
N GLN A 511 -13.25 16.18 24.96
CA GLN A 511 -12.91 16.39 26.36
C GLN A 511 -13.17 15.14 27.20
N ALA A 512 -14.35 14.52 27.06
CA ALA A 512 -14.70 13.30 27.78
C ALA A 512 -13.76 12.13 27.41
N LEU A 513 -13.43 11.97 26.12
CA LEU A 513 -12.51 10.92 25.67
C LEU A 513 -11.04 11.19 26.02
N SER A 514 -10.65 12.45 26.23
CA SER A 514 -9.29 12.82 26.68
C SER A 514 -9.15 12.87 28.20
N ASP A 515 -10.25 12.80 28.95
CA ASP A 515 -10.23 12.76 30.41
C ASP A 515 -9.52 11.49 30.91
N ASN A 516 -8.41 11.69 31.63
CA ASN A 516 -7.54 10.62 32.09
C ASN A 516 -8.21 9.80 33.21
N ALA A 517 -9.05 10.41 34.07
CA ALA A 517 -9.74 9.69 35.14
C ALA A 517 -10.81 8.74 34.56
N LEU A 518 -11.57 9.19 33.56
CA LEU A 518 -12.55 8.37 32.86
C LEU A 518 -11.89 7.28 32.00
N LEU A 519 -10.77 7.60 31.35
CA LEU A 519 -9.95 6.59 30.66
C LEU A 519 -9.49 5.50 31.64
N GLU A 520 -8.94 5.90 32.80
CA GLU A 520 -8.49 4.96 33.83
C GLU A 520 -9.65 4.11 34.37
N GLN A 521 -10.79 4.72 34.67
CA GLN A 521 -11.99 4.01 35.11
C GLN A 521 -12.42 2.92 34.12
N HIS A 522 -12.37 3.19 32.82
CA HIS A 522 -12.83 2.24 31.80
C HIS A 522 -11.80 1.21 31.39
N HIS A 523 -10.51 1.56 31.42
CA HIS A 523 -9.44 0.81 30.74
C HIS A 523 -8.16 0.60 31.54
N TRP A 524 -7.98 1.19 32.73
CA TRP A 524 -6.80 0.90 33.55
C TRP A 524 -7.01 -0.35 34.40
N ALA A 525 -6.16 -1.36 34.17
CA ALA A 525 -6.21 -2.62 34.89
C ALA A 525 -5.16 -2.62 36.02
N GLU A 526 -5.56 -2.26 37.23
CA GLU A 526 -4.63 -2.14 38.38
C GLU A 526 -3.80 -3.41 38.63
N GLN A 527 -4.42 -4.59 38.49
CA GLN A 527 -3.73 -5.88 38.68
C GLN A 527 -2.67 -6.16 37.60
N LEU A 528 -2.83 -5.58 36.42
CA LEU A 528 -1.93 -5.77 35.28
C LEU A 528 -0.93 -4.62 35.16
N GLY A 529 -1.19 -3.48 35.81
CA GLY A 529 -0.37 -2.26 35.73
C GLY A 529 -0.33 -1.63 34.34
N MET A 530 -1.40 -1.79 33.55
CA MET A 530 -1.46 -1.30 32.16
C MET A 530 -2.87 -0.91 31.73
N PHE A 531 -2.97 -0.16 30.64
CA PHE A 531 -4.23 -0.01 29.92
C PHE A 531 -4.57 -1.27 29.12
N ALA A 532 -5.84 -1.67 29.14
CA ALA A 532 -6.29 -2.92 28.56
C ALA A 532 -7.71 -2.81 27.96
N ASP A 533 -7.98 -3.71 27.01
CA ASP A 533 -9.34 -4.06 26.64
C ASP A 533 -10.06 -4.76 27.81
N PHE A 534 -11.39 -4.73 27.80
CA PHE A 534 -12.23 -5.46 28.75
C PHE A 534 -13.19 -6.38 28.02
N GLY A 535 -13.47 -7.56 28.57
CA GLY A 535 -14.49 -8.46 28.01
C GLY A 535 -14.53 -9.82 28.69
N ASN A 536 -15.29 -10.76 28.12
CA ASN A 536 -15.39 -12.12 28.63
C ASN A 536 -14.14 -12.93 28.23
N HIS A 537 -13.22 -13.12 29.17
CA HIS A 537 -11.87 -13.60 28.87
C HIS A 537 -11.42 -14.73 29.80
N SER A 538 -10.63 -15.64 29.26
CA SER A 538 -9.84 -16.64 29.98
C SER A 538 -8.47 -16.72 29.33
N GLN A 539 -7.42 -16.62 30.13
CA GLN A 539 -6.04 -16.86 29.67
C GLN A 539 -5.74 -18.37 29.52
N SER A 540 -6.61 -19.23 30.07
CA SER A 540 -6.42 -20.69 30.05
C SER A 540 -7.04 -21.31 28.81
N VAL A 541 -6.63 -20.81 27.63
CA VAL A 541 -7.03 -21.31 26.31
C VAL A 541 -5.79 -21.83 25.58
N GLY A 542 -5.95 -22.88 24.79
CA GLY A 542 -4.85 -23.48 24.03
C GLY A 542 -5.35 -24.17 22.78
N LEU A 543 -4.42 -24.52 21.89
CA LEU A 543 -4.68 -25.38 20.74
C LEU A 543 -4.15 -26.78 21.04
N GLU A 544 -4.98 -27.80 20.87
CA GLU A 544 -4.63 -29.21 21.09
C GLU A 544 -5.07 -30.04 19.89
N ARG A 545 -4.29 -31.08 19.54
CA ARG A 545 -4.70 -32.03 18.51
C ARG A 545 -5.80 -32.93 19.07
N GLU A 546 -6.90 -33.07 18.34
CA GLU A 546 -7.99 -33.97 18.68
C GLU A 546 -7.47 -35.38 18.95
N ARG A 547 -8.03 -36.04 19.97
CA ARG A 547 -7.73 -37.45 20.25
C ARG A 547 -8.65 -38.34 19.41
N VAL A 548 -8.14 -38.86 18.30
CA VAL A 548 -8.87 -39.85 17.49
C VAL A 548 -8.81 -41.20 18.20
N THR A 549 -9.96 -41.67 18.71
CA THR A 549 -10.07 -42.99 19.34
C THR A 549 -10.38 -44.02 18.27
N VAL A 550 -9.53 -45.04 18.13
CA VAL A 550 -9.69 -46.11 17.12
C VAL A 550 -10.51 -47.26 17.73
N PRO A 551 -11.69 -47.60 17.19
CA PRO A 551 -12.42 -48.79 17.59
C PRO A 551 -11.61 -50.07 17.27
N PRO A 552 -11.66 -51.13 18.09
CA PRO A 552 -10.94 -52.37 17.82
C PRO A 552 -11.33 -52.96 16.46
N GLY A 553 -10.35 -53.15 15.56
CA GLY A 553 -10.55 -53.82 14.26
C GLY A 553 -10.60 -52.91 13.02
N GLN A 554 -10.49 -51.58 13.15
CA GLN A 554 -10.40 -50.68 11.99
C GLN A 554 -8.95 -50.50 11.47
N PRO A 555 -8.71 -50.53 10.14
CA PRO A 555 -7.39 -50.29 9.57
C PRO A 555 -6.96 -48.83 9.75
N HIS A 556 -5.71 -48.62 10.21
CA HIS A 556 -5.13 -47.30 10.48
C HIS A 556 -5.13 -46.32 9.28
N HIS A 557 -5.25 -46.82 8.05
CA HIS A 557 -5.17 -46.03 6.81
C HIS A 557 -6.47 -45.27 6.45
N GLN A 558 -7.56 -45.45 7.21
CA GLN A 558 -8.84 -44.78 6.98
C GLN A 558 -9.19 -43.74 8.07
N LEU A 559 -8.26 -43.43 8.97
CA LEU A 559 -8.51 -42.50 10.07
C LEU A 559 -8.43 -41.04 9.57
N PRO A 560 -9.38 -40.17 9.97
CA PRO A 560 -9.28 -38.74 9.68
C PRO A 560 -8.04 -38.16 10.35
N THR A 561 -7.34 -37.26 9.65
CA THR A 561 -6.20 -36.52 10.20
C THR A 561 -6.66 -35.74 11.44
N PRO A 562 -6.04 -35.93 12.63
CA PRO A 562 -6.44 -35.22 13.83
C PRO A 562 -6.34 -33.71 13.65
N ARG A 563 -7.46 -33.00 13.83
CA ARG A 563 -7.50 -31.53 13.69
C ARG A 563 -6.89 -30.85 14.90
N LEU A 564 -6.35 -29.65 14.70
CA LEU A 564 -5.97 -28.76 15.79
C LEU A 564 -7.21 -27.97 16.23
N VAL A 565 -7.68 -28.19 17.46
CA VAL A 565 -8.87 -27.54 18.01
C VAL A 565 -8.55 -26.73 19.25
N ARG A 566 -9.34 -25.69 19.50
CA ARG A 566 -9.21 -24.89 20.70
C ARG A 566 -9.79 -25.60 21.92
N VAL A 567 -9.05 -25.58 23.02
CA VAL A 567 -9.49 -26.07 24.33
C VAL A 567 -9.53 -24.93 25.34
N VAL A 568 -10.64 -24.86 26.09
CA VAL A 568 -10.84 -23.90 27.19
C VAL A 568 -10.71 -24.64 28.52
N ARG A 569 -9.61 -24.39 29.25
CA ARG A 569 -9.27 -25.11 30.50
C ARG A 569 -9.83 -24.45 31.76
N LYS A 570 -10.13 -23.14 31.69
CA LYS A 570 -10.88 -22.42 32.73
C LYS A 570 -11.98 -21.61 32.07
N PRO A 571 -13.22 -21.63 32.62
CA PRO A 571 -14.32 -20.81 32.12
C PRO A 571 -13.92 -19.33 32.08
N PRO A 572 -14.37 -18.56 31.07
CA PRO A 572 -14.11 -17.15 31.00
C PRO A 572 -14.96 -16.35 32.00
N THR A 573 -14.44 -15.19 32.39
CA THR A 573 -15.15 -14.21 33.21
C THR A 573 -14.98 -12.82 32.62
N LEU A 574 -15.88 -11.90 32.95
CA LEU A 574 -15.72 -10.48 32.60
C LEU A 574 -14.55 -9.89 33.37
N GLN A 575 -13.48 -9.54 32.65
CA GLN A 575 -12.24 -8.99 33.22
C GLN A 575 -11.46 -8.18 32.18
N PHE A 576 -10.42 -7.48 32.64
CA PHE A 576 -9.45 -6.86 31.74
C PHE A 576 -8.59 -7.93 31.05
N VAL A 577 -8.27 -7.70 29.78
CA VAL A 577 -7.52 -8.65 28.94
C VAL A 577 -6.03 -8.40 29.11
N GLY A 578 -5.32 -9.40 29.64
CA GLY A 578 -3.87 -9.38 29.85
C GLY A 578 -3.04 -9.54 28.57
N ALA A 579 -3.14 -8.60 27.62
CA ALA A 579 -2.40 -8.58 26.37
C ALA A 579 -1.60 -7.29 26.20
N LEU A 580 -0.46 -7.18 26.90
CA LEU A 580 0.44 -6.02 26.78
C LEU A 580 1.07 -5.97 25.38
N GLY A 581 0.87 -4.87 24.66
CA GLY A 581 1.32 -4.68 23.29
C GLY A 581 0.88 -3.33 22.75
N TYR A 582 0.81 -3.17 21.43
CA TYR A 582 0.42 -1.90 20.81
C TYR A 582 -0.91 -1.35 21.31
N VAL A 583 -1.95 -2.19 21.50
CA VAL A 583 -3.26 -1.74 22.02
C VAL A 583 -3.12 -1.03 23.36
N SER A 584 -2.31 -1.59 24.28
CA SER A 584 -2.04 -0.98 25.59
C SER A 584 -1.34 0.38 25.52
N LEU A 585 -0.67 0.68 24.40
CA LEU A 585 0.05 1.94 24.19
C LEU A 585 -0.85 3.03 23.60
N PHE A 586 -2.06 2.75 23.12
CA PHE A 586 -2.86 3.74 22.37
C PHE A 586 -3.09 5.09 23.06
N PRO A 587 -3.36 5.16 24.38
CA PRO A 587 -3.43 6.45 25.08
C PRO A 587 -2.16 7.28 24.92
N PHE A 588 -1.00 6.64 24.90
CA PHE A 588 0.29 7.27 24.66
C PHE A 588 0.52 7.56 23.17
N LEU A 589 0.27 6.61 22.27
CA LEU A 589 0.49 6.74 20.81
C LEU A 589 -0.30 7.92 20.21
N LEU A 590 -1.49 8.19 20.74
CA LEU A 590 -2.35 9.31 20.33
C LEU A 590 -2.30 10.51 21.27
N GLN A 591 -1.27 10.59 22.13
CA GLN A 591 -0.94 11.76 22.97
C GLN A 591 -2.10 12.20 23.90
N LEU A 592 -2.84 11.25 24.46
CA LEU A 592 -4.00 11.51 25.34
C LEU A 592 -3.62 11.60 26.83
N LEU A 593 -2.47 11.06 27.22
CA LEU A 593 -2.03 11.09 28.63
C LEU A 593 -1.49 12.47 29.00
N ARG A 594 -1.79 12.93 30.20
CA ARG A 594 -1.16 14.14 30.75
C ARG A 594 0.34 13.90 31.03
N PRO A 595 1.22 14.90 30.85
CA PRO A 595 2.66 14.74 31.08
C PRO A 595 3.04 14.37 32.52
N ASP A 596 2.18 14.69 33.49
CA ASP A 596 2.32 14.39 34.91
C ASP A 596 1.58 13.12 35.36
N SER A 597 0.93 12.41 34.43
CA SER A 597 0.21 11.17 34.76
C SER A 597 1.18 10.07 35.17
N PRO A 598 1.00 9.41 36.34
CA PRO A 598 1.83 8.27 36.72
C PRO A 598 1.68 7.10 35.72
N ARG A 599 0.55 7.03 35.00
CA ARG A 599 0.30 6.01 33.98
C ARG A 599 1.23 6.18 32.78
N LEU A 600 1.64 7.42 32.47
CA LEU A 600 2.68 7.67 31.46
C LEU A 600 3.99 7.00 31.86
N GLY A 601 4.42 7.14 33.12
CA GLY A 601 5.59 6.45 33.65
C GLY A 601 5.53 4.93 33.49
N SER A 602 4.38 4.32 33.81
CA SER A 602 4.16 2.88 33.60
C SER A 602 4.29 2.47 32.13
N VAL A 603 3.68 3.24 31.22
CA VAL A 603 3.76 2.98 29.77
C VAL A 603 5.21 3.07 29.27
N LEU A 604 5.95 4.12 29.63
CA LEU A 604 7.35 4.28 29.23
C LEU A 604 8.25 3.18 29.81
N GLY A 605 7.97 2.73 31.03
CA GLY A 605 8.65 1.60 31.67
C GLY A 605 8.45 0.28 30.90
N ASP A 606 7.21 0.01 30.49
CA ASP A 606 6.87 -1.18 29.72
C ASP A 606 7.43 -1.16 28.30
N MET A 607 7.43 0.01 27.66
CA MET A 607 8.08 0.23 26.37
C MET A 607 9.59 -0.05 26.45
N ARG A 608 10.29 0.44 27.48
CA ARG A 608 11.74 0.27 27.66
C ARG A 608 12.16 -1.16 27.97
N SER A 609 11.27 -2.00 28.49
CA SER A 609 11.64 -3.34 28.92
C SER A 609 11.92 -4.27 27.72
N GLU A 610 13.17 -4.74 27.59
CA GLU A 610 13.57 -5.74 26.59
C GLU A 610 12.86 -7.09 26.77
N LYS A 611 12.49 -7.40 28.01
CA LYS A 611 11.68 -8.59 28.35
C LYS A 611 10.24 -8.45 27.86
N LYS A 612 9.77 -7.22 27.63
CA LYS A 612 8.43 -6.90 27.14
C LYS A 612 8.48 -6.46 25.69
N LEU A 613 8.51 -5.14 25.42
CA LEU A 613 8.29 -4.57 24.08
C LEU A 613 9.56 -4.09 23.38
N TRP A 614 10.62 -3.73 24.11
CA TRP A 614 11.81 -3.12 23.52
C TRP A 614 12.66 -4.13 22.72
N THR A 615 13.15 -3.69 21.56
CA THR A 615 14.16 -4.41 20.77
C THR A 615 15.18 -3.44 20.17
N PRO A 616 16.34 -3.93 19.70
CA PRO A 616 17.29 -3.15 18.90
C PRO A 616 16.77 -2.70 17.52
N TYR A 617 15.55 -3.09 17.13
CA TYR A 617 14.99 -2.88 15.79
C TYR A 617 13.66 -2.11 15.79
N GLY A 618 13.10 -1.80 16.97
CA GLY A 618 11.78 -1.21 17.15
C GLY A 618 10.99 -1.83 18.31
N LEU A 619 9.76 -1.39 18.54
CA LEU A 619 8.84 -1.95 19.53
C LEU A 619 8.09 -3.15 18.95
N ARG A 620 7.96 -4.22 19.75
CA ARG A 620 7.14 -5.39 19.43
C ARG A 620 5.66 -5.05 19.39
N SER A 621 4.91 -5.69 18.50
CA SER A 621 3.44 -5.65 18.51
C SER A 621 2.83 -6.23 19.78
N LEU A 622 3.44 -7.28 20.34
CA LEU A 622 2.99 -7.93 21.57
C LEU A 622 4.19 -8.28 22.46
N SER A 623 4.03 -8.10 23.77
CA SER A 623 5.05 -8.39 24.77
C SER A 623 5.51 -9.84 24.70
N ARG A 624 6.84 -10.06 24.78
CA ARG A 624 7.43 -11.41 24.86
C ARG A 624 6.97 -12.19 26.10
N THR A 625 6.49 -11.51 27.14
CA THR A 625 5.88 -12.16 28.32
C THR A 625 4.44 -12.63 28.11
N SER A 626 3.81 -12.28 26.99
CA SER A 626 2.45 -12.72 26.68
C SER A 626 2.41 -14.22 26.39
N PRO A 627 1.42 -14.97 26.89
CA PRO A 627 1.25 -16.39 26.52
C PRO A 627 0.96 -16.59 25.03
N LEU A 628 0.55 -15.52 24.32
CA LEU A 628 0.23 -15.53 22.90
C LEU A 628 1.34 -14.96 22.00
N TYR A 629 2.50 -14.58 22.57
CA TYR A 629 3.66 -14.15 21.78
C TYR A 629 4.11 -15.25 20.82
N MET A 630 4.23 -14.90 19.53
CA MET A 630 4.58 -15.79 18.41
C MET A 630 3.72 -17.07 18.31
N LYS A 631 2.51 -17.07 18.89
CA LYS A 631 1.58 -18.21 18.75
C LYS A 631 0.76 -18.07 17.47
N HIS A 632 0.73 -19.14 16.70
CA HIS A 632 -0.23 -19.31 15.61
C HIS A 632 -1.67 -19.20 16.13
N ASN A 633 -2.57 -18.69 15.31
CA ASN A 633 -4.00 -18.60 15.67
C ASN A 633 -4.79 -19.86 15.29
N THR A 634 -4.34 -20.57 14.26
CA THR A 634 -4.83 -21.87 13.79
C THR A 634 -3.64 -22.71 13.32
N GLU A 635 -3.85 -23.87 12.70
CA GLU A 635 -2.74 -24.61 12.08
C GLU A 635 -2.07 -23.82 10.94
N HIS A 636 -2.83 -22.98 10.22
CA HIS A 636 -2.39 -22.29 9.00
C HIS A 636 -2.26 -20.77 9.14
N ASP A 637 -2.70 -20.19 10.27
CA ASP A 637 -2.55 -18.76 10.57
C ASP A 637 -1.30 -18.50 11.44
N PRO A 638 -0.15 -18.13 10.85
CA PRO A 638 1.03 -17.74 11.61
C PRO A 638 0.81 -16.44 12.41
N PRO A 639 1.64 -16.14 13.42
CA PRO A 639 1.55 -14.89 14.17
C PRO A 639 1.79 -13.67 13.28
N TYR A 640 0.96 -12.65 13.44
CA TYR A 640 1.03 -11.42 12.65
C TYR A 640 1.29 -10.19 13.54
N TRP A 641 0.31 -9.80 14.36
CA TRP A 641 0.39 -8.75 15.38
C TRP A 641 0.73 -9.30 16.78
N ARG A 642 1.51 -10.39 16.82
CA ARG A 642 1.85 -11.16 18.03
C ARG A 642 3.34 -11.19 18.38
N GLY A 643 4.07 -10.13 18.03
CA GLY A 643 5.51 -10.05 18.27
C GLY A 643 6.25 -9.19 17.25
N PRO A 644 6.04 -9.37 15.92
CA PRO A 644 6.71 -8.60 14.89
C PRO A 644 6.58 -7.07 15.06
N ILE A 645 7.53 -6.34 14.48
CA ILE A 645 7.65 -4.89 14.55
C ILE A 645 6.99 -4.26 13.33
N TRP A 646 6.16 -3.25 13.55
CA TRP A 646 5.35 -2.60 12.52
C TRP A 646 5.57 -1.08 12.55
N ILE A 647 5.80 -0.48 11.38
CA ILE A 647 6.34 0.87 11.28
C ILE A 647 5.28 1.95 11.51
N ASN A 648 4.02 1.71 11.14
CA ASN A 648 2.91 2.59 11.51
C ASN A 648 2.83 2.84 13.02
N MET A 649 2.80 1.79 13.85
CA MET A 649 2.71 1.92 15.30
C MET A 649 3.99 2.48 15.91
N ASN A 650 5.15 2.08 15.40
CA ASN A 650 6.44 2.63 15.83
C ASN A 650 6.60 4.11 15.46
N TYR A 651 6.08 4.56 14.32
CA TYR A 651 6.01 5.97 13.96
C TYR A 651 5.18 6.76 14.98
N LEU A 652 3.99 6.27 15.34
CA LEU A 652 3.16 6.91 16.37
C LEU A 652 3.89 6.96 17.72
N ALA A 653 4.63 5.90 18.07
CA ALA A 653 5.41 5.86 19.30
C ALA A 653 6.56 6.87 19.30
N VAL A 654 7.34 6.96 18.22
CA VAL A 654 8.41 7.95 18.07
C VAL A 654 7.85 9.37 18.13
N ARG A 655 6.74 9.65 17.43
CA ARG A 655 6.04 10.93 17.50
C ARG A 655 5.61 11.27 18.93
N ALA A 656 5.01 10.31 19.64
CA ALA A 656 4.56 10.51 21.01
C ALA A 656 5.74 10.75 21.96
N LEU A 657 6.83 9.98 21.84
CA LEU A 657 8.06 10.20 22.61
C LEU A 657 8.64 11.59 22.37
N HIS A 658 8.70 12.03 21.12
CA HIS A 658 9.14 13.40 20.76
C HIS A 658 8.25 14.47 21.41
N HIS A 659 6.93 14.28 21.37
CA HIS A 659 5.98 15.18 22.02
C HIS A 659 6.21 15.26 23.53
N TYR A 660 6.23 14.13 24.24
CA TYR A 660 6.42 14.13 25.69
C TYR A 660 7.83 14.55 26.13
N ALA A 661 8.85 14.39 25.29
CA ALA A 661 10.19 14.94 25.52
C ALA A 661 10.22 16.48 25.48
N SER A 662 9.27 17.10 24.77
CA SER A 662 9.17 18.56 24.65
C SER A 662 8.31 19.21 25.75
N LEU A 663 7.56 18.43 26.52
CA LEU A 663 6.66 18.93 27.56
C LEU A 663 7.31 18.84 28.94
N ALA A 664 7.10 19.87 29.76
CA ALA A 664 7.52 19.86 31.16
C ALA A 664 6.73 18.78 31.93
N GLY A 665 7.43 17.93 32.67
CA GLY A 665 6.82 16.89 33.49
C GLY A 665 7.85 15.90 34.03
N PRO A 666 7.46 15.04 34.99
CA PRO A 666 8.36 14.08 35.63
C PRO A 666 8.94 13.03 34.65
N HIS A 667 8.31 12.83 33.50
CA HIS A 667 8.68 11.81 32.51
C HIS A 667 9.43 12.38 31.29
N GLN A 668 9.67 13.70 31.24
CA GLN A 668 10.27 14.38 30.09
C GLN A 668 11.61 13.77 29.67
N GLN A 669 12.53 13.63 30.61
CA GLN A 669 13.87 13.09 30.34
C GLN A 669 13.82 11.63 29.88
N GLN A 670 12.94 10.82 30.48
CA GLN A 670 12.76 9.42 30.10
C GLN A 670 12.21 9.32 28.66
N ALA A 671 11.23 10.14 28.31
CA ALA A 671 10.69 10.21 26.95
C ALA A 671 11.77 10.65 25.94
N ALA A 672 12.62 11.63 26.30
CA ALA A 672 13.70 12.11 25.44
C ALA A 672 14.75 11.02 25.13
N VAL A 673 15.16 10.25 26.14
CA VAL A 673 16.11 9.13 25.95
C VAL A 673 15.49 8.04 25.07
N LEU A 674 14.26 7.63 25.37
CA LEU A 674 13.56 6.62 24.57
C LEU A 674 13.34 7.08 23.13
N TYR A 675 13.04 8.36 22.92
CA TYR A 675 12.87 8.95 21.59
C TYR A 675 14.14 8.75 20.76
N GLN A 676 15.29 9.19 21.28
CA GLN A 676 16.57 9.13 20.57
C GLN A 676 16.93 7.69 20.20
N GLU A 677 16.81 6.77 21.16
CA GLU A 677 17.18 5.37 20.94
C GLU A 677 16.20 4.64 20.00
N LEU A 678 14.88 4.79 20.17
CA LEU A 678 13.90 4.13 19.31
C LEU A 678 14.01 4.62 17.86
N ARG A 679 14.17 5.94 17.68
CA ARG A 679 14.41 6.55 16.37
C ARG A 679 15.66 5.97 15.71
N ALA A 680 16.78 5.89 16.43
CA ALA A 680 18.02 5.34 15.91
C ALA A 680 17.87 3.86 15.50
N ASN A 681 17.25 3.04 16.35
CA ASN A 681 17.02 1.61 16.10
C ASN A 681 16.19 1.38 14.82
N LEU A 682 15.10 2.13 14.64
CA LEU A 682 14.24 2.02 13.47
C LEU A 682 14.98 2.40 12.18
N ILE A 683 15.62 3.58 12.16
CA ILE A 683 16.36 4.06 10.98
C ILE A 683 17.47 3.07 10.61
N ALA A 684 18.26 2.63 11.60
CA ALA A 684 19.35 1.70 11.37
C ALA A 684 18.86 0.36 10.81
N ASN A 685 17.79 -0.21 11.38
CA ASN A 685 17.28 -1.49 10.91
C ASN A 685 16.69 -1.39 9.50
N LEU A 686 15.84 -0.40 9.23
CA LEU A 686 15.17 -0.26 7.92
C LEU A 686 16.19 0.03 6.82
N TYR A 687 17.16 0.90 7.08
CA TYR A 687 18.25 1.17 6.15
C TYR A 687 19.09 -0.08 5.89
N ARG A 688 19.45 -0.84 6.94
CA ARG A 688 20.19 -2.11 6.81
C ARG A 688 19.43 -3.12 5.95
N GLN A 689 18.13 -3.31 6.18
CA GLN A 689 17.30 -4.23 5.39
C GLN A 689 17.16 -3.77 3.95
N TYR A 690 16.99 -2.47 3.72
CA TYR A 690 16.95 -1.90 2.37
C TYR A 690 18.27 -2.13 1.62
N VAL A 691 19.42 -1.87 2.25
CA VAL A 691 20.73 -2.13 1.62
C VAL A 691 20.94 -3.62 1.33
N ALA A 692 20.53 -4.50 2.26
CA ALA A 692 20.74 -5.94 2.12
C ALA A 692 19.79 -6.62 1.11
N ARG A 693 18.56 -6.13 0.98
CA ARG A 693 17.49 -6.80 0.23
C ARG A 693 16.85 -5.96 -0.89
N GLY A 694 17.12 -4.66 -0.94
CA GLY A 694 16.59 -3.72 -1.93
C GLY A 694 15.17 -3.22 -1.66
N TYR A 695 14.56 -3.56 -0.51
CA TYR A 695 13.15 -3.27 -0.23
C TYR A 695 12.89 -2.81 1.20
N LEU A 696 11.81 -2.04 1.36
CA LEU A 696 11.08 -1.93 2.62
C LEU A 696 10.04 -3.04 2.71
N TRP A 697 9.80 -3.51 3.93
CA TRP A 697 8.93 -4.64 4.24
C TRP A 697 7.75 -4.22 5.11
N GLU A 698 6.70 -5.02 5.07
CA GLU A 698 5.46 -4.82 5.83
C GLU A 698 5.72 -4.80 7.35
N GLN A 699 6.50 -5.77 7.82
CA GLN A 699 6.89 -5.94 9.21
C GLN A 699 8.34 -6.44 9.32
N TYR A 700 8.90 -6.40 10.53
CA TYR A 700 10.27 -6.84 10.82
C TYR A 700 10.28 -7.82 11.99
N ASP A 701 11.14 -8.84 11.91
CA ASP A 701 11.33 -9.80 12.99
C ASP A 701 11.91 -9.10 14.23
N ASP A 702 11.35 -9.40 15.40
CA ASP A 702 11.70 -8.72 16.64
C ASP A 702 13.02 -9.22 17.28
N SER A 703 13.58 -10.31 16.75
CA SER A 703 14.80 -10.95 17.25
C SER A 703 16.00 -10.71 16.32
N THR A 704 15.79 -10.67 15.00
CA THR A 704 16.85 -10.46 13.98
C THR A 704 16.78 -9.09 13.30
N GLY A 705 15.60 -8.46 13.29
CA GLY A 705 15.33 -7.25 12.52
C GLY A 705 15.15 -7.50 11.02
N GLU A 706 15.14 -8.76 10.57
CA GLU A 706 14.91 -9.09 9.16
C GLU A 706 13.51 -8.70 8.70
N GLY A 707 13.41 -8.16 7.49
CA GLY A 707 12.13 -7.86 6.86
C GLY A 707 11.30 -9.13 6.62
N ARG A 708 10.00 -9.06 6.89
CA ARG A 708 9.03 -10.17 6.73
C ARG A 708 7.71 -9.66 6.15
N GLY A 709 6.90 -10.60 5.65
CA GLY A 709 5.62 -10.30 5.03
C GLY A 709 5.76 -9.78 3.60
N CYS A 710 4.84 -8.92 3.21
CA CYS A 710 4.81 -8.37 1.85
C CYS A 710 5.98 -7.40 1.59
N TYR A 711 6.46 -7.39 0.34
CA TYR A 711 7.44 -6.45 -0.21
C TYR A 711 7.24 -6.26 -1.72
N PRO A 712 7.61 -5.10 -2.31
CA PRO A 712 7.95 -3.85 -1.63
C PRO A 712 6.75 -3.29 -0.87
N PHE A 713 6.94 -3.00 0.41
CA PHE A 713 5.91 -2.37 1.25
C PHE A 713 6.30 -0.92 1.52
N THR A 714 5.99 -0.06 0.56
CA THR A 714 6.17 1.39 0.66
C THR A 714 4.85 2.09 0.97
N GLY A 715 3.95 1.37 1.64
CA GLY A 715 2.88 1.94 2.45
C GLY A 715 3.44 2.59 3.72
N TRP A 716 2.91 2.25 4.90
CA TRP A 716 3.37 2.89 6.16
C TRP A 716 4.86 2.73 6.47
N SER A 717 5.58 1.77 5.88
CA SER A 717 7.01 1.60 6.16
C SER A 717 7.86 2.74 5.58
N ALA A 718 7.31 3.50 4.61
CA ALA A 718 7.94 4.72 4.12
C ALA A 718 7.87 5.88 5.13
N LEU A 719 7.10 5.77 6.22
CA LEU A 719 7.11 6.75 7.32
C LEU A 719 8.49 6.91 7.97
N VAL A 720 9.43 5.98 7.72
CA VAL A 720 10.83 6.15 8.08
C VAL A 720 11.43 7.46 7.55
N VAL A 721 10.94 7.99 6.42
CA VAL A 721 11.34 9.30 5.89
C VAL A 721 10.99 10.42 6.88
N LEU A 722 9.78 10.40 7.44
CA LEU A 722 9.35 11.35 8.47
C LEU A 722 10.11 11.14 9.80
N VAL A 723 10.40 9.88 10.15
CA VAL A 723 11.23 9.57 11.33
C VAL A 723 12.64 10.14 11.17
N MET A 724 13.26 10.01 9.99
CA MET A 724 14.55 10.61 9.66
C MET A 724 14.47 12.15 9.68
N ALA A 725 13.42 12.72 9.09
CA ALA A 725 13.20 14.16 9.04
C ALA A 725 12.74 14.77 10.39
N GLU A 726 12.37 13.95 11.38
CA GLU A 726 11.81 14.39 12.67
C GLU A 726 10.59 15.30 12.51
N GLU A 727 9.73 14.97 11.56
CA GLU A 727 8.50 15.69 11.26
C GLU A 727 7.30 14.82 11.68
N TYR A 728 6.52 15.29 12.65
CA TYR A 728 5.50 14.45 13.32
C TYR A 728 4.13 15.09 13.51
#